data_AF-A0A2V6F1B9-F1
#
_entry.id   AF-A0A2V6F1B9-F1
#
_cell.length_a   1.000
_cell.length_b   1.000
_cell.length_c   1.000
_cell.angle_alpha   90.00
_cell.angle_beta   90.00
_cell.angle_gamma   90.00
#
_symmetry.space_group_name_H-M   'P 1'
#
loop_
_entity.id
_entity.type
_entity.pdbx_description
1 polymer ?
#
loop_
_entity_poly.entity_id
_entity_poly.type
_entity_poly.pdbx_seq_one_letter_code
_entity_poly.pdbx_strand_id
1 'polypeptide(L)'
;MQSLQHSFRFRPRRNLPTRIERKRIWPATLMLAAFACGVLSAAESADAGDASRTTRGKRPPMRIGAAQPRSRLIDYRLENPAEVLTHVDDSLGELEKIVHKAGVLKCDALAFPEDTLGLGNWEAAHKLALREVLPEAVKHMLDRLGRAAASHQMYLVCCNDTIEPDGAVHNTAFFLGRGGKEVGHYYKVNMPIHELDRKRGDGFPVFKTPDLGGVGMLICYDMVFPEAPRCLALGGADVIFHPTLGGAAIGDEDISRAAFRTRAVENFVYLVVSQRGGGSMIISPQGKILAEATGPDEIAIADLDPFGGRDGGDAMNHQVDMRARLFRERSPTAFGILTDPEPPVLAKVPETITVTEAVEISAKALTVGEERFKQADALLRQGKTNEAVAAFEGLRSEFRQSWIDRVSQERLARLGVNDEPGRRRRESAHASVQEAQSRVTPAAAVQGNDGIAAKYPADAGIDRDPRVLFAENFETGSIEQIGQRWGQISNKDGKVVAFNSDVPPASAGKRSLQITATLGENTGGHLYTRLPRAVEKVFARFYVKFAADAAYVHHFVTLGGYRPPTAWPQGGAGERPRGDDRFTVGIEPYGNYGRYAAPGAWNFYTYWPDMKGSADGKFWGNSLTPARPALVPRDRWQCVEMMLQCNSAPEKSDGELALWLDGGLIMQIGSETKRSRWTGMGFSLAEQSGEPFEGFRWRTNRELKINFFWLLHYVTENAARQNHAAGPNPINRVWFDDIVVGTEYIGPISN
;
A
#
# COMPACT_ATOMS: atom_id res chain seq x y z
N MET A 1 76.65 -20.29 -5.77
CA MET A 1 77.18 -19.85 -4.46
C MET A 1 76.19 -20.25 -3.36
N GLN A 2 76.57 -20.11 -2.09
CA GLN A 2 75.85 -20.51 -0.86
C GLN A 2 74.33 -20.20 -0.86
N SER A 3 73.44 -20.88 -0.11
CA SER A 3 73.47 -22.11 0.72
C SER A 3 72.00 -22.56 0.97
N LEU A 4 71.60 -23.84 1.01
CA LEU A 4 71.66 -24.80 2.14
C LEU A 4 71.20 -24.19 3.50
N GLN A 5 70.36 -24.81 4.34
CA GLN A 5 69.70 -26.15 4.40
C GLN A 5 68.34 -25.98 5.14
N HIS A 6 67.45 -26.94 5.46
CA HIS A 6 67.49 -28.41 5.52
C HIS A 6 66.13 -29.07 5.15
N SER A 7 65.74 -30.14 5.85
CA SER A 7 64.58 -31.05 5.65
C SER A 7 64.55 -32.12 6.77
N PHE A 8 63.42 -32.76 7.08
CA PHE A 8 63.19 -34.13 7.67
C PHE A 8 61.66 -34.22 8.00
N ARG A 9 60.80 -35.17 7.57
CA ARG A 9 60.69 -36.67 7.62
C ARG A 9 59.91 -37.24 8.85
N PHE A 10 59.42 -38.48 8.72
CA PHE A 10 58.19 -39.01 9.36
C PHE A 10 58.42 -40.26 10.26
N ARG A 11 57.43 -40.58 11.14
CA ARG A 11 57.16 -41.89 11.84
C ARG A 11 58.09 -42.28 13.04
N PRO A 12 57.73 -43.27 13.91
CA PRO A 12 56.45 -43.49 14.67
C PRO A 12 56.62 -44.15 16.09
N ARG A 13 55.51 -44.60 16.73
CA ARG A 13 55.39 -45.48 17.94
C ARG A 13 55.70 -44.81 19.29
N ARG A 14 55.17 -45.23 20.47
CA ARG A 14 54.42 -46.44 20.97
C ARG A 14 53.46 -45.97 22.13
N ASN A 15 52.66 -46.72 22.92
CA ASN A 15 52.35 -48.15 23.16
C ASN A 15 50.85 -48.35 23.60
N LEU A 16 50.55 -49.29 24.53
CA LEU A 16 49.23 -49.77 25.02
C LEU A 16 49.39 -50.40 26.45
N PRO A 17 48.35 -50.66 27.30
CA PRO A 17 47.16 -51.56 27.11
C PRO A 17 45.80 -50.90 27.53
N THR A 18 44.56 -51.47 27.54
CA THR A 18 43.86 -52.77 27.27
C THR A 18 43.65 -53.85 28.37
N ARG A 19 42.55 -53.73 29.15
CA ARG A 19 41.54 -54.76 29.59
C ARG A 19 40.36 -54.02 30.28
N ILE A 20 39.05 -54.32 30.20
CA ILE A 20 38.20 -55.54 30.07
C ILE A 20 37.92 -56.27 31.39
N GLU A 21 36.70 -56.09 31.93
CA GLU A 21 35.68 -57.07 32.39
C GLU A 21 34.38 -56.29 32.71
N ARG A 22 33.11 -56.72 32.68
CA ARG A 22 32.31 -57.93 32.32
C ARG A 22 31.29 -58.22 33.46
N LYS A 23 29.99 -57.99 33.21
CA LYS A 23 28.79 -58.80 33.59
C LYS A 23 27.54 -58.03 33.10
N ARG A 24 26.64 -58.58 32.27
CA ARG A 24 25.62 -59.65 32.50
C ARG A 24 24.50 -59.20 33.44
N ILE A 25 23.21 -59.51 33.24
CA ILE A 25 22.38 -59.91 32.07
C ILE A 25 20.88 -59.78 32.52
N TRP A 26 19.92 -59.82 31.60
CA TRP A 26 18.44 -59.86 31.78
C TRP A 26 17.93 -61.02 32.69
N PRO A 27 16.67 -61.07 33.21
CA PRO A 27 15.41 -60.76 32.48
C PRO A 27 14.21 -60.19 33.31
N ALA A 28 13.02 -60.15 32.68
CA ALA A 28 11.73 -59.85 33.30
C ALA A 28 10.79 -61.07 33.28
N THR A 29 9.94 -61.26 34.30
CA THR A 29 8.74 -62.14 34.27
C THR A 29 7.65 -61.65 35.25
N LEU A 30 6.43 -62.18 35.09
CA LEU A 30 5.15 -61.80 35.70
C LEU A 30 4.97 -62.11 37.21
N MET A 31 3.79 -61.72 37.73
CA MET A 31 3.00 -62.28 38.85
C MET A 31 3.24 -61.75 40.28
N LEU A 32 2.24 -61.69 41.18
CA LEU A 32 0.75 -61.50 41.06
C LEU A 32 0.20 -61.24 42.49
N ALA A 33 -0.98 -60.60 42.61
CA ALA A 33 -1.81 -60.53 43.84
C ALA A 33 -1.24 -59.73 45.06
N ALA A 34 -2.04 -59.28 46.04
CA ALA A 34 -3.48 -58.90 46.07
C ALA A 34 -3.82 -58.17 47.40
N PHE A 35 -5.07 -57.70 47.51
CA PHE A 35 -5.77 -57.14 48.68
C PHE A 35 -5.38 -55.72 49.18
N ALA A 36 -6.30 -54.87 49.67
CA ALA A 36 -7.70 -54.50 49.28
C ALA A 36 -8.28 -53.53 50.35
N CYS A 37 -9.52 -53.06 50.11
CA CYS A 37 -10.38 -52.17 50.94
C CYS A 37 -10.02 -50.68 50.85
N GLY A 38 -10.92 -49.76 50.48
CA GLY A 38 -12.28 -49.85 49.91
C GLY A 38 -12.64 -48.46 49.32
N VAL A 39 -13.26 -48.28 48.14
CA VAL A 39 -14.65 -48.65 47.73
C VAL A 39 -15.66 -47.96 48.68
N LEU A 40 -16.48 -46.99 48.24
CA LEU A 40 -17.50 -46.98 47.16
C LEU A 40 -17.51 -45.64 46.37
N SER A 41 -18.31 -45.42 45.31
CA SER A 41 -18.77 -46.25 44.17
C SER A 41 -19.76 -45.43 43.31
N ALA A 42 -19.55 -45.34 41.99
CA ALA A 42 -20.59 -45.18 40.97
C ALA A 42 -19.97 -45.28 39.55
N ALA A 43 -20.31 -46.34 38.82
CA ALA A 43 -20.00 -46.52 37.41
C ALA A 43 -21.07 -47.43 36.78
N GLU A 44 -21.04 -47.56 35.45
CA GLU A 44 -22.11 -48.14 34.60
C GLU A 44 -23.34 -47.22 34.46
N SER A 45 -24.03 -47.18 33.31
CA SER A 45 -23.81 -47.93 32.06
C SER A 45 -23.09 -47.11 30.97
N ALA A 46 -22.37 -47.82 30.09
CA ALA A 46 -22.08 -47.33 28.75
C ALA A 46 -23.15 -47.93 27.82
N ASP A 47 -23.84 -47.08 27.05
CA ASP A 47 -24.79 -47.53 26.03
C ASP A 47 -24.42 -46.89 24.68
N ALA A 48 -24.45 -47.69 23.62
CA ALA A 48 -23.98 -47.34 22.29
C ALA A 48 -25.11 -46.73 21.43
N GLY A 49 -25.76 -45.70 21.98
CA GLY A 49 -26.89 -45.02 21.35
C GLY A 49 -26.48 -43.99 20.29
N ASP A 50 -27.19 -44.01 19.15
CA ASP A 50 -27.05 -43.10 18.00
C ASP A 50 -26.84 -41.62 18.39
N ALA A 51 -25.63 -41.11 18.16
CA ALA A 51 -25.25 -39.71 18.34
C ALA A 51 -25.77 -38.84 17.18
N SER A 52 -27.09 -38.83 17.01
CA SER A 52 -27.82 -37.93 16.13
C SER A 52 -27.43 -36.46 16.36
N ARG A 53 -27.61 -35.61 15.35
CA ARG A 53 -27.15 -34.20 15.33
C ARG A 53 -27.82 -33.32 16.39
N THR A 54 -27.40 -33.43 17.65
CA THR A 54 -27.70 -32.44 18.69
C THR A 54 -27.13 -31.10 18.27
N THR A 55 -28.00 -30.14 17.99
CA THR A 55 -27.58 -28.77 17.67
C THR A 55 -26.88 -28.17 18.88
N ARG A 56 -25.55 -28.03 18.84
CA ARG A 56 -24.84 -27.07 19.70
C ARG A 56 -25.55 -25.73 19.54
N GLY A 57 -26.18 -25.25 20.62
CA GLY A 57 -26.82 -23.93 20.61
C GLY A 57 -25.77 -22.91 20.20
N LYS A 58 -26.03 -22.15 19.13
CA LYS A 58 -25.10 -21.13 18.65
C LYS A 58 -24.83 -20.17 19.80
N ARG A 59 -23.57 -20.09 20.22
CA ARG A 59 -23.12 -18.99 21.10
C ARG A 59 -23.40 -17.66 20.38
N PRO A 60 -23.74 -16.59 21.10
CA PRO A 60 -23.83 -15.28 20.48
C PRO A 60 -22.48 -14.92 19.85
N PRO A 61 -22.46 -14.21 18.71
CA PRO A 61 -21.21 -13.76 18.11
C PRO A 61 -20.52 -12.75 19.03
N MET A 62 -19.20 -12.82 19.08
CA MET A 62 -18.33 -11.94 19.87
C MET A 62 -18.04 -10.68 19.06
N ARG A 63 -18.28 -9.49 19.62
CA ARG A 63 -18.00 -8.23 18.91
C ARG A 63 -16.55 -7.80 19.15
N ILE A 64 -15.74 -7.77 18.10
CA ILE A 64 -14.31 -7.45 18.20
C ILE A 64 -14.02 -6.11 17.52
N GLY A 65 -13.20 -5.29 18.18
CA GLY A 65 -12.68 -4.03 17.65
C GLY A 65 -11.16 -4.05 17.43
N ALA A 66 -10.70 -3.50 16.31
CA ALA A 66 -9.30 -3.09 16.12
C ALA A 66 -9.22 -1.56 16.12
N ALA A 67 -8.47 -0.98 17.05
CA ALA A 67 -8.37 0.47 17.21
C ALA A 67 -7.32 1.06 16.25
N GLN A 68 -7.68 2.19 15.62
CA GLN A 68 -6.81 2.99 14.77
C GLN A 68 -6.53 4.36 15.41
N PRO A 69 -5.83 4.42 16.57
CA PRO A 69 -5.52 5.69 17.19
C PRO A 69 -4.70 6.57 16.25
N ARG A 70 -4.99 7.88 16.22
CA ARG A 70 -4.12 8.86 15.58
C ARG A 70 -2.75 8.82 16.25
N SER A 71 -1.71 9.16 15.50
CA SER A 71 -0.36 9.21 16.06
C SER A 71 -0.30 10.23 17.20
N ARG A 72 0.10 9.73 18.37
CA ARG A 72 0.44 10.46 19.59
C ARG A 72 1.86 9.99 19.91
N LEU A 73 2.87 10.64 19.37
CA LEU A 73 4.27 10.32 19.68
C LEU A 73 4.72 11.29 20.76
N ILE A 74 5.37 10.77 21.80
CA ILE A 74 6.03 11.57 22.82
C ILE A 74 7.25 12.24 22.17
N ASP A 75 7.44 13.53 22.41
CA ASP A 75 8.53 14.27 21.78
C ASP A 75 9.88 13.75 22.31
N TYR A 76 10.72 13.26 21.39
CA TYR A 76 12.01 12.65 21.75
C TYR A 76 13.01 13.63 22.37
N ARG A 77 12.73 14.94 22.35
CA ARG A 77 13.58 16.00 22.92
C ARG A 77 13.25 16.31 24.40
N LEU A 78 12.31 15.61 25.02
CA LEU A 78 11.99 15.73 26.44
C LEU A 78 13.02 14.96 27.29
N GLU A 79 13.92 15.68 27.96
CA GLU A 79 14.96 15.09 28.82
C GLU A 79 14.44 14.67 30.21
N ASN A 80 13.31 15.20 30.67
CA ASN A 80 12.80 15.02 32.04
C ASN A 80 11.81 13.84 32.14
N PRO A 81 12.13 12.75 32.87
CA PRO A 81 11.24 11.59 33.03
C PRO A 81 9.83 11.91 33.54
N ALA A 82 9.67 12.91 34.42
CA ALA A 82 8.36 13.26 34.96
C ALA A 82 7.46 13.99 33.94
N GLU A 83 8.07 14.75 33.03
CA GLU A 83 7.37 15.43 31.92
C GLU A 83 6.96 14.44 30.83
N VAL A 84 7.84 13.48 30.53
CA VAL A 84 7.56 12.33 29.66
C VAL A 84 6.38 11.50 30.19
N LEU A 85 6.37 11.18 31.49
CA LEU A 85 5.25 10.48 32.15
C LEU A 85 3.95 11.29 32.13
N THR A 86 4.03 12.62 32.24
CA THR A 86 2.84 13.50 32.13
C THR A 86 2.22 13.41 30.72
N HIS A 87 3.03 13.46 29.67
CA HIS A 87 2.54 13.31 28.29
C HIS A 87 2.06 11.88 27.94
N VAL A 88 2.61 10.87 28.60
CA VAL A 88 2.06 9.50 28.59
C VAL A 88 0.66 9.48 29.22
N ASP A 89 0.45 10.13 30.36
CA ASP A 89 -0.85 10.19 31.02
C ASP A 89 -1.90 11.03 30.25
N ASP A 90 -1.51 12.10 29.56
CA ASP A 90 -2.37 12.81 28.61
C ASP A 90 -2.78 11.88 27.45
N SER A 91 -1.82 11.15 26.89
CA SER A 91 -2.05 10.22 25.77
C SER A 91 -2.96 9.06 26.19
N LEU A 92 -2.77 8.50 27.39
CA LEU A 92 -3.66 7.51 27.99
C LEU A 92 -5.09 8.05 28.19
N GLY A 93 -5.25 9.33 28.56
CA GLY A 93 -6.55 9.97 28.68
C GLY A 93 -7.33 10.05 27.37
N GLU A 94 -6.65 10.08 26.22
CA GLU A 94 -7.27 9.96 24.90
C GLU A 94 -7.54 8.50 24.51
N LEU A 95 -6.68 7.55 24.89
CA LEU A 95 -6.85 6.12 24.61
C LEU A 95 -8.02 5.52 25.44
N GLU A 96 -8.20 5.95 26.69
CA GLU A 96 -9.36 5.58 27.53
C GLU A 96 -10.69 5.94 26.84
N LYS A 97 -10.76 7.05 26.08
CA LYS A 97 -11.96 7.42 25.30
C LYS A 97 -12.23 6.41 24.17
N ILE A 98 -11.19 5.84 23.56
CA ILE A 98 -11.33 4.80 22.53
C ILE A 98 -11.81 3.47 23.17
N VAL A 99 -11.29 3.12 24.35
CA VAL A 99 -11.78 1.97 25.15
C VAL A 99 -13.27 2.15 25.49
N HIS A 100 -13.68 3.34 25.94
CA HIS A 100 -15.08 3.64 26.24
C HIS A 100 -15.96 3.70 24.99
N LYS A 101 -15.46 4.18 23.84
CA LYS A 101 -16.14 4.14 22.54
C LYS A 101 -16.42 2.69 22.12
N ALA A 102 -15.45 1.79 22.26
CA ALA A 102 -15.64 0.35 22.02
C ALA A 102 -16.69 -0.26 22.97
N GLY A 103 -16.64 0.07 24.26
CA GLY A 103 -17.61 -0.38 25.26
C GLY A 103 -19.04 0.07 24.99
N VAL A 104 -19.25 1.34 24.61
CA VAL A 104 -20.56 1.87 24.18
C VAL A 104 -21.07 1.16 22.92
N LEU A 105 -20.19 0.80 22.00
CA LEU A 105 -20.49 0.00 20.80
C LEU A 105 -20.65 -1.51 21.10
N LYS A 106 -20.48 -1.91 22.37
CA LYS A 106 -20.61 -3.25 22.95
C LYS A 106 -19.57 -4.25 22.40
N CYS A 107 -18.33 -3.82 22.24
CA CYS A 107 -17.23 -4.74 21.95
C CYS A 107 -16.93 -5.65 23.15
N ASP A 108 -16.78 -6.94 22.88
CA ASP A 108 -16.25 -7.95 23.80
C ASP A 108 -14.74 -7.92 23.91
N ALA A 109 -14.05 -7.48 22.85
CA ALA A 109 -12.61 -7.25 22.84
C ALA A 109 -12.23 -6.02 22.01
N LEU A 110 -11.15 -5.36 22.43
CA LEU A 110 -10.47 -4.30 21.68
C LEU A 110 -8.97 -4.59 21.62
N ALA A 111 -8.31 -4.24 20.51
CA ALA A 111 -6.85 -4.20 20.43
C ALA A 111 -6.35 -2.82 20.00
N PHE A 112 -5.23 -2.39 20.59
CA PHE A 112 -4.45 -1.24 20.18
C PHE A 112 -3.20 -1.64 19.37
N PRO A 113 -2.58 -0.70 18.64
CA PRO A 113 -1.34 -0.95 17.90
C PRO A 113 -0.11 -1.22 18.78
N GLU A 114 0.98 -1.62 18.11
CA GLU A 114 2.34 -1.60 18.64
C GLU A 114 2.73 -0.16 19.01
N ASP A 115 3.54 -0.03 20.07
CA ASP A 115 3.79 1.23 20.77
C ASP A 115 2.46 1.97 21.03
N THR A 116 1.63 1.40 21.90
CA THR A 116 0.35 1.98 22.32
C THR A 116 0.56 3.36 22.96
N LEU A 117 1.62 3.55 23.74
CA LEU A 117 1.96 4.80 24.44
C LEU A 117 2.55 5.90 23.54
N GLY A 118 3.22 5.55 22.44
CA GLY A 118 3.90 6.50 21.56
C GLY A 118 5.33 6.85 21.96
N LEU A 119 6.00 5.98 22.71
CA LEU A 119 7.32 6.22 23.28
C LEU A 119 8.47 5.84 22.34
N GLY A 120 8.25 5.11 21.24
CA GLY A 120 9.33 4.51 20.43
C GLY A 120 10.40 5.49 19.92
N ASN A 121 10.03 6.71 19.56
CA ASN A 121 10.99 7.76 19.17
C ASN A 121 11.77 8.31 20.39
N TRP A 122 11.13 8.41 21.55
CA TRP A 122 11.79 8.83 22.79
C TRP A 122 12.73 7.74 23.31
N GLU A 123 12.32 6.47 23.27
CA GLU A 123 13.14 5.30 23.61
C GLU A 123 14.39 5.18 22.73
N ALA A 124 14.28 5.57 21.46
CA ALA A 124 15.42 5.63 20.53
C ALA A 124 16.47 6.66 20.95
N ALA A 125 16.05 7.80 21.51
CA ALA A 125 16.94 8.84 22.04
C ALA A 125 17.48 8.51 23.45
N HIS A 126 16.61 8.03 24.35
CA HIS A 126 16.84 8.05 25.80
C HIS A 126 17.16 6.66 26.40
N LYS A 127 18.04 5.90 25.74
CA LYS A 127 18.45 4.53 26.13
C LYS A 127 18.85 4.34 27.60
N LEU A 128 19.40 5.37 28.25
CA LEU A 128 19.77 5.33 29.67
C LEU A 128 18.57 5.58 30.61
N ALA A 129 17.65 6.48 30.26
CA ALA A 129 16.50 6.86 31.08
C ALA A 129 15.29 5.91 30.94
N LEU A 130 15.37 4.91 30.05
CA LEU A 130 14.33 3.87 29.89
C LEU A 130 13.91 3.25 31.24
N ARG A 131 14.88 3.02 32.15
CA ARG A 131 14.66 2.41 33.47
C ARG A 131 13.88 3.30 34.44
N GLU A 132 13.80 4.60 34.17
CA GLU A 132 13.06 5.57 34.99
C GLU A 132 11.65 5.82 34.45
N VAL A 133 11.46 5.68 33.12
CA VAL A 133 10.16 5.92 32.46
C VAL A 133 9.36 4.65 32.20
N LEU A 134 9.92 3.63 31.52
CA LEU A 134 9.13 2.49 31.00
C LEU A 134 8.37 1.72 32.10
N PRO A 135 8.95 1.41 33.28
CA PRO A 135 8.21 0.65 34.31
C PRO A 135 6.95 1.36 34.79
N GLU A 136 7.02 2.68 35.04
CA GLU A 136 5.86 3.46 35.49
C GLU A 136 4.91 3.78 34.32
N ALA A 137 5.42 4.04 33.11
CA ALA A 137 4.60 4.28 31.93
C ALA A 137 3.75 3.05 31.53
N VAL A 138 4.34 1.85 31.53
CA VAL A 138 3.64 0.58 31.29
C VAL A 138 2.64 0.28 32.40
N LYS A 139 3.03 0.48 33.67
CA LYS A 139 2.13 0.37 34.83
C LYS A 139 0.91 1.31 34.70
N HIS A 140 1.13 2.58 34.34
CA HIS A 140 0.04 3.53 34.07
C HIS A 140 -0.87 3.04 32.95
N MET A 141 -0.30 2.53 31.84
CA MET A 141 -1.07 1.95 30.72
C MET A 141 -1.96 0.79 31.17
N LEU A 142 -1.38 -0.22 31.82
CA LEU A 142 -2.09 -1.44 32.24
C LEU A 142 -3.19 -1.12 33.25
N ASP A 143 -2.93 -0.21 34.19
CA ASP A 143 -3.87 0.10 35.26
C ASP A 143 -4.99 1.04 34.79
N ARG A 144 -4.70 2.01 33.90
CA ARG A 144 -5.70 2.91 33.31
C ARG A 144 -6.56 2.23 32.26
N LEU A 145 -5.95 1.68 31.20
CA LEU A 145 -6.69 1.01 30.14
C LEU A 145 -7.36 -0.28 30.65
N GLY A 146 -6.75 -0.97 31.62
CA GLY A 146 -7.36 -2.09 32.34
C GLY A 146 -8.63 -1.70 33.08
N ARG A 147 -8.60 -0.63 33.91
CA ARG A 147 -9.82 -0.10 34.56
C ARG A 147 -10.88 0.31 33.54
N ALA A 148 -10.48 0.95 32.44
CA ALA A 148 -11.39 1.36 31.38
C ALA A 148 -12.02 0.18 30.62
N ALA A 149 -11.30 -0.94 30.45
CA ALA A 149 -11.84 -2.16 29.86
C ALA A 149 -12.74 -2.93 30.84
N ALA A 150 -12.38 -2.95 32.12
CA ALA A 150 -13.16 -3.59 33.19
C ALA A 150 -14.57 -3.00 33.34
N SER A 151 -14.72 -1.67 33.22
CA SER A 151 -16.03 -1.01 33.34
C SER A 151 -17.01 -1.38 32.22
N HIS A 152 -16.50 -1.92 31.10
CA HIS A 152 -17.30 -2.44 29.99
C HIS A 152 -17.25 -3.99 29.88
N GLN A 153 -16.61 -4.67 30.84
CA GLN A 153 -16.39 -6.13 30.82
C GLN A 153 -15.74 -6.63 29.52
N MET A 154 -14.77 -5.88 29.00
CA MET A 154 -14.16 -6.07 27.69
C MET A 154 -12.73 -6.62 27.82
N TYR A 155 -12.34 -7.54 26.94
CA TYR A 155 -10.93 -7.94 26.76
C TYR A 155 -10.12 -6.82 26.10
N LEU A 156 -8.86 -6.63 26.48
CA LEU A 156 -8.00 -5.62 25.85
C LEU A 156 -6.63 -6.20 25.45
N VAL A 157 -6.15 -5.80 24.28
CA VAL A 157 -4.73 -5.91 23.90
C VAL A 157 -4.10 -4.53 23.78
N CYS A 158 -2.95 -4.34 24.42
CA CYS A 158 -2.07 -3.18 24.28
C CYS A 158 -0.61 -3.65 24.21
N CYS A 159 0.30 -2.84 23.64
CA CYS A 159 1.63 -3.30 23.25
C CYS A 159 2.69 -2.19 23.37
N ASN A 160 3.75 -2.40 24.15
CA ASN A 160 4.87 -1.48 24.32
C ASN A 160 6.14 -2.22 24.76
N ASP A 161 7.29 -1.55 24.67
CA ASP A 161 8.52 -2.04 25.28
C ASP A 161 8.40 -2.08 26.83
N THR A 162 8.89 -3.17 27.42
CA THR A 162 8.97 -3.42 28.86
C THR A 162 10.41 -3.64 29.30
N ILE A 163 10.69 -3.47 30.59
CA ILE A 163 11.99 -3.80 31.19
C ILE A 163 11.77 -4.85 32.26
N GLU A 164 12.39 -6.00 32.08
CA GLU A 164 12.30 -7.11 33.02
C GLU A 164 13.28 -6.94 34.19
N PRO A 165 13.12 -7.68 35.32
CA PRO A 165 14.00 -7.57 36.48
C PRO A 165 15.48 -7.94 36.24
N ASP A 166 15.80 -8.64 35.14
CA ASP A 166 17.18 -8.87 34.68
C ASP A 166 17.78 -7.65 33.94
N GLY A 167 16.98 -6.61 33.72
CA GLY A 167 17.33 -5.39 33.03
C GLY A 167 17.24 -5.47 31.51
N ALA A 168 16.72 -6.57 30.95
CA ALA A 168 16.51 -6.72 29.51
C ALA A 168 15.24 -5.99 29.04
N VAL A 169 15.30 -5.41 27.84
CA VAL A 169 14.16 -4.77 27.19
C VAL A 169 13.49 -5.76 26.24
N HIS A 170 12.17 -5.88 26.31
CA HIS A 170 11.35 -6.72 25.42
C HIS A 170 10.23 -5.87 24.80
N ASN A 171 9.89 -6.08 23.53
CA ASN A 171 8.68 -5.52 22.92
C ASN A 171 7.51 -6.47 23.23
N THR A 172 6.52 -5.98 23.99
CA THR A 172 5.60 -6.82 24.77
C THR A 172 4.14 -6.46 24.52
N ALA A 173 3.36 -7.42 24.02
CA ALA A 173 1.91 -7.32 23.90
C ALA A 173 1.23 -7.99 25.11
N PHE A 174 0.37 -7.24 25.81
CA PHE A 174 -0.38 -7.70 26.97
C PHE A 174 -1.80 -8.08 26.59
N PHE A 175 -2.30 -9.20 27.10
CA PHE A 175 -3.71 -9.60 27.00
C PHE A 175 -4.40 -9.45 28.36
N LEU A 176 -5.29 -8.46 28.47
CA LEU A 176 -6.08 -8.19 29.66
C LEU A 176 -7.45 -8.87 29.56
N GLY A 177 -7.83 -9.58 30.62
CA GLY A 177 -9.16 -10.18 30.75
C GLY A 177 -10.26 -9.14 31.00
N ARG A 178 -11.52 -9.56 30.84
CA ARG A 178 -12.73 -8.71 31.07
C ARG A 178 -12.78 -8.00 32.44
N GLY A 179 -11.99 -8.44 33.43
CA GLY A 179 -11.81 -7.77 34.72
C GLY A 179 -10.74 -6.67 34.77
N GLY A 180 -10.12 -6.30 33.64
CA GLY A 180 -9.09 -5.26 33.56
C GLY A 180 -7.74 -5.66 34.15
N LYS A 181 -7.45 -6.96 34.22
CA LYS A 181 -6.18 -7.51 34.73
C LYS A 181 -5.61 -8.53 33.75
N GLU A 182 -4.29 -8.63 33.76
CA GLU A 182 -3.52 -9.44 32.83
C GLU A 182 -3.87 -10.94 32.94
N VAL A 183 -4.08 -11.57 31.78
CA VAL A 183 -4.21 -13.03 31.61
C VAL A 183 -2.85 -13.62 31.20
N GLY A 184 -2.06 -12.84 30.46
CA GLY A 184 -0.65 -13.03 30.17
C GLY A 184 -0.16 -12.07 29.09
N HIS A 185 1.10 -12.17 28.72
CA HIS A 185 1.75 -11.34 27.70
C HIS A 185 2.52 -12.18 26.67
N TYR A 186 2.89 -11.55 25.56
CA TYR A 186 3.70 -12.10 24.48
C TYR A 186 4.87 -11.17 24.19
N TYR A 187 6.09 -11.71 24.22
CA TYR A 187 7.30 -11.04 23.77
C TYR A 187 7.52 -11.27 22.27
N LYS A 188 7.75 -10.21 21.50
CA LYS A 188 8.02 -10.26 20.05
C LYS A 188 9.17 -11.24 19.75
N VAL A 189 8.88 -12.31 19.02
CA VAL A 189 9.85 -13.37 18.70
C VAL A 189 10.72 -12.96 17.51
N ASN A 190 10.10 -12.42 16.46
CA ASN A 190 10.78 -12.02 15.25
C ASN A 190 11.08 -10.52 15.26
N MET A 191 12.29 -10.19 15.70
CA MET A 191 12.81 -8.82 15.68
C MET A 191 13.49 -8.53 14.34
N PRO A 192 13.21 -7.38 13.69
CA PRO A 192 14.03 -6.89 12.58
C PRO A 192 15.40 -6.46 13.11
N ILE A 193 16.42 -6.43 12.25
CA ILE A 193 17.83 -6.24 12.64
C ILE A 193 18.09 -5.01 13.52
N HIS A 194 17.31 -3.94 13.35
CA HIS A 194 17.46 -2.67 14.06
C HIS A 194 16.70 -2.59 15.41
N GLU A 195 15.97 -3.64 15.80
CA GLU A 195 15.38 -3.79 17.14
C GLU A 195 16.13 -4.84 17.99
N LEU A 196 17.26 -5.39 17.50
CA LEU A 196 18.01 -6.45 18.20
C LEU A 196 18.81 -5.96 19.42
N ASP A 197 18.64 -4.71 19.83
CA ASP A 197 18.97 -4.25 21.18
C ASP A 197 17.94 -4.69 22.23
N ARG A 198 16.78 -5.22 21.79
CA ARG A 198 15.79 -5.92 22.61
C ARG A 198 16.02 -7.42 22.59
N LYS A 199 15.64 -8.06 23.69
CA LYS A 199 15.64 -9.52 23.87
C LYS A 199 14.40 -10.11 23.19
N ARG A 200 14.60 -11.17 22.40
CA ARG A 200 13.51 -11.89 21.71
C ARG A 200 12.64 -12.67 22.69
N GLY A 201 11.38 -12.88 22.34
CA GLY A 201 10.58 -14.00 22.87
C GLY A 201 11.10 -15.35 22.36
N ASP A 202 10.78 -16.43 23.07
CA ASP A 202 11.21 -17.80 22.79
C ASP A 202 10.07 -18.74 22.33
N GLY A 203 8.83 -18.26 22.25
CA GLY A 203 7.68 -19.06 21.85
C GLY A 203 6.41 -18.27 21.55
N PHE A 204 5.39 -18.98 21.09
CA PHE A 204 4.11 -18.43 20.64
C PHE A 204 2.95 -18.93 21.52
N PRO A 205 2.66 -18.25 22.66
CA PRO A 205 1.66 -18.69 23.63
C PRO A 205 0.22 -18.51 23.13
N VAL A 206 -0.67 -19.39 23.57
CA VAL A 206 -2.12 -19.32 23.28
C VAL A 206 -2.92 -19.27 24.58
N PHE A 207 -3.57 -18.15 24.82
CA PHE A 207 -4.36 -17.88 26.02
C PHE A 207 -5.78 -18.42 25.82
N LYS A 208 -6.23 -19.33 26.69
CA LYS A 208 -7.57 -19.94 26.58
C LYS A 208 -8.60 -19.08 27.30
N THR A 209 -9.66 -18.70 26.58
CA THR A 209 -10.80 -17.96 27.14
C THR A 209 -12.08 -18.82 27.16
N PRO A 210 -13.10 -18.52 27.99
CA PRO A 210 -14.34 -19.28 28.03
C PRO A 210 -15.21 -19.12 26.77
N ASP A 211 -15.07 -17.96 26.09
CA ASP A 211 -16.01 -17.38 25.13
C ASP A 211 -15.34 -16.98 23.80
N LEU A 212 -14.20 -16.28 23.84
CA LEU A 212 -13.42 -15.84 22.66
C LEU A 212 -12.57 -16.95 22.00
N GLY A 213 -12.47 -18.13 22.63
CA GLY A 213 -11.67 -19.27 22.14
C GLY A 213 -10.20 -19.18 22.56
N GLY A 214 -9.31 -19.75 21.75
CA GLY A 214 -7.87 -19.56 21.88
C GLY A 214 -7.43 -18.19 21.35
N VAL A 215 -6.72 -17.41 22.14
CA VAL A 215 -6.21 -16.09 21.76
C VAL A 215 -4.69 -16.14 21.60
N GLY A 216 -4.19 -15.72 20.43
CA GLY A 216 -2.78 -15.49 20.18
C GLY A 216 -2.47 -14.01 19.94
N MET A 217 -1.20 -13.62 20.05
CA MET A 217 -0.70 -12.28 19.74
C MET A 217 0.56 -12.39 18.88
N LEU A 218 0.73 -11.50 17.90
CA LEU A 218 1.93 -11.34 17.07
C LEU A 218 2.18 -9.86 16.83
N ILE A 219 3.43 -9.41 16.97
CA ILE A 219 3.75 -7.97 16.95
C ILE A 219 4.48 -7.64 15.65
N CYS A 220 3.87 -6.78 14.83
CA CYS A 220 4.49 -6.15 13.65
C CYS A 220 5.27 -7.13 12.75
N TYR A 221 6.60 -7.11 12.84
CA TYR A 221 7.53 -7.91 12.01
C TYR A 221 7.32 -9.43 12.12
N ASP A 222 6.69 -9.94 13.18
CA ASP A 222 6.26 -11.35 13.27
C ASP A 222 5.42 -11.82 12.07
N MET A 223 4.62 -10.93 11.46
CA MET A 223 3.68 -11.30 10.40
C MET A 223 4.36 -11.55 9.04
N VAL A 224 5.63 -11.13 8.89
CA VAL A 224 6.49 -11.49 7.74
C VAL A 224 6.57 -13.01 7.62
N PHE A 225 6.79 -13.69 8.74
CA PHE A 225 7.10 -15.11 8.86
C PHE A 225 5.82 -15.95 8.84
N PRO A 226 5.56 -16.79 7.81
CA PRO A 226 4.41 -17.70 7.79
C PRO A 226 4.35 -18.64 9.02
N GLU A 227 5.51 -18.93 9.61
CA GLU A 227 5.70 -19.83 10.74
C GLU A 227 5.05 -19.31 12.02
N ALA A 228 5.08 -17.99 12.27
CA ALA A 228 4.60 -17.41 13.52
C ALA A 228 3.09 -17.61 13.76
N PRO A 229 2.17 -17.21 12.85
CA PRO A 229 0.75 -17.51 13.01
C PRO A 229 0.45 -19.00 12.82
N ARG A 230 1.30 -19.76 12.12
CA ARG A 230 1.18 -21.22 12.03
C ARG A 230 1.43 -21.90 13.39
N CYS A 231 2.39 -21.42 14.17
CA CYS A 231 2.66 -21.89 15.53
C CYS A 231 1.48 -21.60 16.46
N LEU A 232 0.94 -20.36 16.44
CA LEU A 232 -0.26 -20.02 17.21
C LEU A 232 -1.48 -20.87 16.82
N ALA A 233 -1.74 -21.03 15.52
CA ALA A 233 -2.88 -21.79 15.04
C ALA A 233 -2.77 -23.29 15.41
N LEU A 234 -1.56 -23.88 15.33
CA LEU A 234 -1.27 -25.22 15.86
C LEU A 234 -1.46 -25.31 17.38
N GLY A 235 -1.03 -24.29 18.13
CA GLY A 235 -1.21 -24.18 19.58
C GLY A 235 -2.68 -24.01 20.03
N GLY A 236 -3.59 -23.83 19.07
CA GLY A 236 -5.03 -23.74 19.30
C GLY A 236 -5.61 -22.32 19.21
N ALA A 237 -4.87 -21.32 18.73
CA ALA A 237 -5.40 -19.98 18.55
C ALA A 237 -6.54 -19.95 17.52
N ASP A 238 -7.66 -19.35 17.88
CA ASP A 238 -8.84 -19.12 17.04
C ASP A 238 -8.88 -17.68 16.51
N VAL A 239 -8.39 -16.75 17.34
CA VAL A 239 -8.20 -15.32 17.05
C VAL A 239 -6.74 -14.95 17.31
N ILE A 240 -6.12 -14.23 16.38
CA ILE A 240 -4.80 -13.60 16.55
C ILE A 240 -4.99 -12.09 16.56
N PHE A 241 -4.56 -11.43 17.63
CA PHE A 241 -4.43 -9.97 17.67
C PHE A 241 -3.06 -9.56 17.14
N HIS A 242 -3.06 -8.54 16.28
CA HIS A 242 -1.86 -8.05 15.61
C HIS A 242 -1.67 -6.54 15.84
N PRO A 243 -1.08 -6.14 16.99
CA PRO A 243 -0.52 -4.81 17.16
C PRO A 243 0.63 -4.57 16.17
N THR A 244 0.60 -3.45 15.45
CA THR A 244 1.67 -3.10 14.50
C THR A 244 1.80 -1.59 14.27
N LEU A 245 3.02 -1.09 14.06
CA LEU A 245 3.26 0.29 13.62
C LEU A 245 3.14 0.47 12.09
N GLY A 246 3.00 -0.61 11.31
CA GLY A 246 2.91 -0.55 9.84
C GLY A 246 2.26 -1.79 9.20
N GLY A 247 2.36 -1.88 7.88
CA GLY A 247 1.98 -3.09 7.13
C GLY A 247 2.89 -4.30 7.46
N ALA A 248 2.66 -5.43 6.79
CA ALA A 248 3.36 -6.71 7.03
C ALA A 248 4.87 -6.72 6.65
N ALA A 249 5.52 -5.57 6.55
CA ALA A 249 6.92 -5.35 6.17
C ALA A 249 7.38 -6.03 4.84
N ILE A 250 6.44 -6.41 3.97
CA ILE A 250 6.69 -6.99 2.65
C ILE A 250 6.04 -6.10 1.60
N GLY A 251 6.88 -5.52 0.72
CA GLY A 251 6.42 -4.73 -0.43
C GLY A 251 5.74 -3.41 -0.04
N ASP A 252 4.68 -3.08 -0.77
CA ASP A 252 3.81 -1.92 -0.55
C ASP A 252 2.59 -2.27 0.33
N GLU A 253 1.64 -1.35 0.44
CA GLU A 253 0.41 -1.52 1.23
C GLU A 253 -0.50 -2.65 0.69
N ASP A 254 -0.62 -2.80 -0.64
CA ASP A 254 -1.41 -3.86 -1.25
C ASP A 254 -0.78 -5.24 -1.03
N ILE A 255 0.55 -5.35 -1.15
CA ILE A 255 1.29 -6.59 -0.83
C ILE A 255 1.19 -6.91 0.67
N SER A 256 1.29 -5.90 1.55
CA SER A 256 1.09 -6.05 3.00
C SER A 256 -0.31 -6.56 3.35
N ARG A 257 -1.35 -5.98 2.72
CA ARG A 257 -2.75 -6.38 2.89
C ARG A 257 -3.03 -7.78 2.31
N ALA A 258 -2.37 -8.15 1.22
CA ALA A 258 -2.38 -9.51 0.68
C ALA A 258 -1.70 -10.52 1.61
N ALA A 259 -0.59 -10.14 2.26
CA ALA A 259 0.08 -10.97 3.27
C ALA A 259 -0.84 -11.22 4.48
N PHE A 260 -1.42 -10.18 5.10
CA PHE A 260 -2.36 -10.34 6.21
C PHE A 260 -3.54 -11.28 5.88
N ARG A 261 -4.14 -11.14 4.69
CA ARG A 261 -5.22 -12.04 4.23
C ARG A 261 -4.75 -13.48 4.03
N THR A 262 -3.52 -13.67 3.52
CA THR A 262 -2.90 -15.00 3.38
C THR A 262 -2.67 -15.65 4.73
N ARG A 263 -2.12 -14.92 5.70
CA ARG A 263 -1.83 -15.41 7.06
C ARG A 263 -3.09 -15.85 7.82
N ALA A 264 -4.23 -15.19 7.59
CA ALA A 264 -5.52 -15.60 8.13
C ALA A 264 -6.04 -16.90 7.48
N VAL A 265 -6.06 -16.98 6.15
CA VAL A 265 -6.65 -18.12 5.41
C VAL A 265 -5.81 -19.39 5.47
N GLU A 266 -4.48 -19.29 5.43
CA GLU A 266 -3.62 -20.48 5.46
C GLU A 266 -3.66 -21.20 6.82
N ASN A 267 -4.07 -20.49 7.88
CA ASN A 267 -4.10 -20.94 9.27
C ASN A 267 -5.52 -21.15 9.82
N PHE A 268 -6.55 -20.70 9.11
CA PHE A 268 -7.97 -20.78 9.50
C PHE A 268 -8.27 -20.11 10.86
N VAL A 269 -7.76 -18.89 11.01
CA VAL A 269 -7.90 -18.03 12.20
C VAL A 269 -8.49 -16.68 11.82
N TYR A 270 -9.16 -16.03 12.78
CA TYR A 270 -9.44 -14.60 12.66
C TYR A 270 -8.16 -13.80 12.94
N LEU A 271 -7.92 -12.74 12.17
CA LEU A 271 -6.78 -11.84 12.35
C LEU A 271 -7.27 -10.42 12.58
N VAL A 272 -6.85 -9.80 13.69
CA VAL A 272 -7.30 -8.48 14.15
C VAL A 272 -6.12 -7.52 14.09
N VAL A 273 -5.95 -6.84 12.96
CA VAL A 273 -4.83 -5.92 12.69
C VAL A 273 -5.17 -4.55 13.27
N SER A 274 -4.38 -4.10 14.25
CA SER A 274 -4.50 -2.79 14.88
C SER A 274 -3.25 -1.98 14.57
N GLN A 275 -3.41 -0.91 13.79
CA GLN A 275 -2.32 -0.14 13.21
C GLN A 275 -2.48 1.36 13.49
N ARG A 276 -1.38 2.00 13.90
CA ARG A 276 -1.33 3.43 14.27
C ARG A 276 -1.54 4.30 13.02
N GLY A 277 -2.49 5.24 13.09
CA GLY A 277 -2.75 6.25 12.04
C GLY A 277 -3.53 5.79 10.80
N GLY A 278 -3.49 4.51 10.43
CA GLY A 278 -4.16 3.95 9.24
C GLY A 278 -3.96 2.44 9.13
N GLY A 279 -4.77 1.73 8.34
CA GLY A 279 -4.59 0.30 8.02
C GLY A 279 -5.23 -0.73 8.97
N SER A 280 -5.96 -0.32 10.02
CA SER A 280 -6.58 -1.27 10.98
C SER A 280 -7.76 -2.01 10.36
N MET A 281 -7.77 -3.34 10.48
CA MET A 281 -8.74 -4.23 9.83
C MET A 281 -8.97 -5.54 10.58
N ILE A 282 -10.14 -6.15 10.38
CA ILE A 282 -10.48 -7.50 10.89
C ILE A 282 -10.69 -8.44 9.71
N ILE A 283 -10.00 -9.60 9.75
CA ILE A 283 -9.99 -10.60 8.68
C ILE A 283 -10.52 -11.95 9.20
N SER A 284 -11.36 -12.59 8.40
CA SER A 284 -11.91 -13.92 8.65
C SER A 284 -10.94 -15.07 8.28
N PRO A 285 -11.18 -16.29 8.79
CA PRO A 285 -10.47 -17.50 8.34
C PRO A 285 -10.56 -17.82 6.84
N GLN A 286 -11.45 -17.17 6.08
CA GLN A 286 -11.51 -17.25 4.60
C GLN A 286 -10.60 -16.22 3.91
N GLY A 287 -9.84 -15.41 4.65
CA GLY A 287 -9.07 -14.30 4.08
C GLY A 287 -9.95 -13.16 3.53
N LYS A 288 -11.25 -13.15 3.86
CA LYS A 288 -12.15 -12.02 3.59
C LYS A 288 -12.00 -11.00 4.74
N ILE A 289 -11.76 -9.74 4.37
CA ILE A 289 -11.82 -8.61 5.30
C ILE A 289 -13.28 -8.35 5.68
N LEU A 290 -13.55 -8.21 6.96
CA LEU A 290 -14.89 -8.03 7.55
C LEU A 290 -15.18 -6.57 7.91
N ALA A 291 -14.18 -5.85 8.38
CA ALA A 291 -14.26 -4.43 8.74
C ALA A 291 -12.88 -3.76 8.60
N GLU A 292 -12.87 -2.46 8.32
CA GLU A 292 -11.68 -1.61 8.20
C GLU A 292 -11.97 -0.24 8.85
N ALA A 293 -10.99 0.37 9.50
CA ALA A 293 -11.16 1.65 10.18
C ALA A 293 -10.92 2.81 9.20
N THR A 294 -11.92 3.68 9.03
CA THR A 294 -11.91 4.70 7.96
C THR A 294 -11.22 6.02 8.32
N GLY A 295 -10.60 6.14 9.50
CA GLY A 295 -9.94 7.38 9.91
C GLY A 295 -9.22 7.31 11.26
N PRO A 296 -8.57 8.41 11.69
CA PRO A 296 -7.92 8.54 12.98
C PRO A 296 -8.90 8.43 14.17
N ASP A 297 -8.50 7.71 15.22
CA ASP A 297 -9.30 7.43 16.43
C ASP A 297 -10.63 6.68 16.15
N GLU A 298 -10.71 6.00 14.99
CA GLU A 298 -11.78 5.05 14.66
C GLU A 298 -11.44 3.60 15.03
N ILE A 299 -12.45 2.74 14.95
CA ILE A 299 -12.36 1.33 15.32
C ILE A 299 -12.97 0.49 14.19
N ALA A 300 -12.22 -0.47 13.64
CA ALA A 300 -12.78 -1.49 12.76
C ALA A 300 -13.52 -2.50 13.63
N ILE A 301 -14.84 -2.68 13.44
CA ILE A 301 -15.67 -3.53 14.31
C ILE A 301 -16.36 -4.62 13.49
N ALA A 302 -16.27 -5.87 13.95
CA ALA A 302 -16.93 -7.02 13.34
C ALA A 302 -17.45 -8.00 14.41
N ASP A 303 -18.62 -8.60 14.13
CA ASP A 303 -19.22 -9.66 14.95
C ASP A 303 -18.73 -11.02 14.44
N LEU A 304 -18.01 -11.77 15.29
CA LEU A 304 -17.31 -13.01 14.92
C LEU A 304 -17.92 -14.23 15.62
N ASP A 305 -17.83 -15.42 15.00
CA ASP A 305 -18.00 -16.70 15.69
C ASP A 305 -16.62 -17.36 15.82
N PRO A 306 -15.94 -17.30 16.98
CA PRO A 306 -14.58 -17.83 17.13
C PRO A 306 -14.45 -19.34 16.83
N PHE A 307 -15.57 -20.08 16.88
CA PHE A 307 -15.60 -21.52 16.66
C PHE A 307 -16.11 -21.89 15.25
N GLY A 308 -16.86 -20.98 14.61
CA GLY A 308 -17.38 -21.12 13.25
C GLY A 308 -16.42 -20.62 12.17
N GLY A 309 -16.93 -20.55 10.94
CA GLY A 309 -16.20 -19.97 9.81
C GLY A 309 -14.93 -20.74 9.43
N ARG A 310 -14.88 -22.06 9.61
CA ARG A 310 -13.76 -22.92 9.13
C ARG A 310 -14.18 -23.91 8.05
N ASP A 311 -15.43 -23.81 7.62
CA ASP A 311 -16.02 -24.62 6.56
C ASP A 311 -15.31 -24.34 5.22
N GLY A 312 -14.88 -25.42 4.57
CA GLY A 312 -14.25 -25.41 3.25
C GLY A 312 -14.15 -26.83 2.72
N GLY A 313 -13.78 -26.98 1.46
CA GLY A 313 -13.60 -28.30 0.85
C GLY A 313 -12.75 -28.25 -0.41
N ASP A 314 -11.96 -29.30 -0.61
CA ASP A 314 -11.45 -29.67 -1.94
C ASP A 314 -12.47 -30.57 -2.65
N ALA A 315 -12.09 -31.14 -3.80
CA ALA A 315 -12.96 -32.02 -4.57
C ALA A 315 -13.27 -33.38 -3.89
N MET A 316 -12.57 -33.75 -2.81
CA MET A 316 -12.68 -35.07 -2.14
C MET A 316 -13.38 -34.97 -0.78
N ASN A 317 -13.26 -33.82 -0.10
CA ASN A 317 -14.13 -33.32 0.96
C ASN A 317 -14.49 -34.30 2.11
N HIS A 318 -13.50 -35.01 2.64
CA HIS A 318 -13.69 -35.97 3.74
C HIS A 318 -13.78 -35.36 5.16
N GLN A 319 -13.52 -34.06 5.32
CA GLN A 319 -13.69 -33.32 6.59
C GLN A 319 -14.15 -31.89 6.32
N VAL A 320 -15.11 -31.39 7.11
CA VAL A 320 -15.72 -30.05 6.95
C VAL A 320 -14.82 -28.94 7.52
N ASP A 321 -14.14 -29.19 8.63
CA ASP A 321 -13.16 -28.26 9.20
C ASP A 321 -11.79 -28.48 8.52
N MET A 322 -11.44 -27.57 7.61
CA MET A 322 -10.19 -27.63 6.85
C MET A 322 -8.94 -27.39 7.71
N ARG A 323 -9.06 -26.70 8.85
CA ARG A 323 -7.96 -26.52 9.82
C ARG A 323 -7.57 -27.86 10.41
N ALA A 324 -8.57 -28.61 10.89
CA ALA A 324 -8.38 -29.93 11.48
C ALA A 324 -7.84 -30.96 10.48
N ARG A 325 -8.15 -30.80 9.19
CA ARG A 325 -7.59 -31.63 8.12
C ARG A 325 -6.13 -31.27 7.81
N LEU A 326 -5.87 -30.03 7.37
CA LEU A 326 -4.55 -29.60 6.91
C LEU A 326 -3.46 -29.77 7.98
N PHE A 327 -3.80 -29.60 9.26
CA PHE A 327 -2.83 -29.73 10.34
C PHE A 327 -2.42 -31.20 10.60
N ARG A 328 -3.26 -32.18 10.23
CA ARG A 328 -2.93 -33.61 10.26
C ARG A 328 -2.22 -34.09 9.01
N GLU A 329 -2.48 -33.47 7.86
CA GLU A 329 -1.87 -33.82 6.56
C GLU A 329 -0.45 -33.24 6.39
N ARG A 330 -0.01 -32.35 7.30
CA ARG A 330 1.39 -31.90 7.38
C ARG A 330 2.35 -33.07 7.63
N SER A 331 3.58 -32.94 7.12
CA SER A 331 4.72 -33.79 7.48
C SER A 331 5.71 -33.03 8.37
N PRO A 332 5.62 -33.11 9.72
CA PRO A 332 6.51 -32.39 10.64
C PRO A 332 8.00 -32.60 10.36
N THR A 333 8.40 -33.82 9.99
CA THR A 333 9.80 -34.20 9.72
C THR A 333 10.38 -33.53 8.48
N ALA A 334 9.55 -33.08 7.52
CA ALA A 334 10.01 -32.34 6.35
C ALA A 334 10.35 -30.87 6.66
N PHE A 335 9.88 -30.31 7.79
CA PHE A 335 10.06 -28.91 8.15
C PHE A 335 11.31 -28.62 9.00
N GLY A 336 12.21 -29.61 9.21
CA GLY A 336 13.40 -29.43 10.06
C GLY A 336 14.33 -28.28 9.64
N ILE A 337 14.31 -27.90 8.36
CA ILE A 337 15.04 -26.74 7.83
C ILE A 337 14.55 -25.38 8.37
N LEU A 338 13.31 -25.31 8.88
CA LEU A 338 12.77 -24.10 9.54
C LEU A 338 13.32 -23.92 10.97
N THR A 339 14.03 -24.93 11.49
CA THR A 339 14.67 -24.93 12.82
C THR A 339 16.20 -25.10 12.73
N ASP A 340 16.75 -25.03 11.52
CA ASP A 340 18.20 -24.96 11.29
C ASP A 340 18.67 -23.53 11.58
N PRO A 341 19.65 -23.31 12.50
CA PRO A 341 20.19 -21.97 12.73
C PRO A 341 21.14 -21.51 11.61
N GLU A 342 21.67 -22.41 10.80
CA GLU A 342 22.65 -22.12 9.73
C GLU A 342 22.14 -22.62 8.35
N PRO A 343 20.92 -22.25 7.93
CA PRO A 343 20.32 -22.82 6.73
C PRO A 343 21.14 -22.44 5.48
N PRO A 344 21.32 -23.34 4.48
CA PRO A 344 22.23 -23.15 3.33
C PRO A 344 21.98 -21.96 2.38
N VAL A 345 21.04 -21.07 2.73
CA VAL A 345 20.83 -19.77 2.09
C VAL A 345 21.76 -18.69 2.66
N LEU A 346 22.11 -18.72 3.96
CA LEU A 346 22.97 -17.71 4.59
C LEU A 346 24.38 -17.70 3.97
N ALA A 347 24.92 -18.89 3.67
CA ALA A 347 26.16 -19.07 2.92
C ALA A 347 26.14 -18.49 1.47
N LYS A 348 25.01 -17.97 1.00
CA LYS A 348 24.82 -17.32 -0.32
C LYS A 348 24.37 -15.85 -0.21
N VAL A 349 23.95 -15.42 0.98
CA VAL A 349 23.39 -14.09 1.24
C VAL A 349 24.15 -13.51 2.45
N PRO A 350 25.35 -12.96 2.24
CA PRO A 350 26.19 -12.46 3.33
C PRO A 350 25.59 -11.21 3.98
N GLU A 351 25.87 -11.03 5.27
CA GLU A 351 25.50 -9.81 6.01
C GLU A 351 26.22 -8.57 5.44
N THR A 352 25.49 -7.45 5.32
CA THR A 352 25.99 -6.20 4.72
C THR A 352 26.11 -5.03 5.71
N ILE A 353 25.77 -5.26 6.98
CA ILE A 353 25.74 -4.29 8.07
C ILE A 353 25.77 -5.05 9.40
N THR A 354 26.40 -4.51 10.44
CA THR A 354 26.37 -5.15 11.76
C THR A 354 25.09 -4.79 12.53
N VAL A 355 24.69 -5.64 13.49
CA VAL A 355 23.53 -5.37 14.36
C VAL A 355 23.65 -4.01 15.08
N THR A 356 24.82 -3.72 15.68
CA THR A 356 25.07 -2.45 16.38
C THR A 356 24.93 -1.25 15.45
N GLU A 357 25.51 -1.31 14.25
CA GLU A 357 25.42 -0.26 13.23
C GLU A 357 23.97 -0.05 12.77
N ALA A 358 23.21 -1.12 12.56
CA ALA A 358 21.80 -1.05 12.17
C ALA A 358 20.90 -0.44 13.27
N VAL A 359 21.15 -0.78 14.53
CA VAL A 359 20.46 -0.18 15.70
C VAL A 359 20.79 1.32 15.81
N GLU A 360 22.07 1.69 15.74
CA GLU A 360 22.51 3.09 15.83
C GLU A 360 21.95 3.96 14.69
N ILE A 361 21.96 3.46 13.45
CA ILE A 361 21.42 4.16 12.28
C ILE A 361 19.91 4.38 12.45
N SER A 362 19.16 3.35 12.86
CA SER A 362 17.71 3.47 13.07
C SER A 362 17.36 4.39 14.24
N ALA A 363 18.11 4.36 15.34
CA ALA A 363 17.89 5.25 16.48
C ALA A 363 18.08 6.73 16.08
N LYS A 364 19.12 7.03 15.28
CA LYS A 364 19.31 8.37 14.68
C LYS A 364 18.20 8.70 13.67
N ALA A 365 17.73 7.73 12.90
CA ALA A 365 16.72 7.94 11.85
C ALA A 365 15.34 8.32 12.41
N LEU A 366 14.93 7.67 13.52
CA LEU A 366 13.67 7.92 14.25
C LEU A 366 13.65 9.26 14.99
N THR A 367 14.82 9.87 15.22
CA THR A 367 14.98 11.10 16.01
C THR A 367 15.32 12.29 15.12
N VAL A 368 16.60 12.47 14.77
CA VAL A 368 17.10 13.63 14.00
C VAL A 368 17.13 13.40 12.49
N GLY A 369 17.10 12.15 12.02
CA GLY A 369 17.27 11.79 10.62
C GLY A 369 16.16 12.34 9.72
N GLU A 370 14.90 12.20 10.12
CA GLU A 370 13.77 12.74 9.36
C GLU A 370 13.80 14.28 9.30
N GLU A 371 14.21 14.96 10.38
CA GLU A 371 14.37 16.42 10.42
C GLU A 371 15.49 16.88 9.48
N ARG A 372 16.65 16.23 9.51
CA ARG A 372 17.79 16.56 8.65
C ARG A 372 17.51 16.24 7.18
N PHE A 373 16.73 15.20 6.89
CA PHE A 373 16.20 14.94 5.55
C PHE A 373 15.24 16.05 5.09
N LYS A 374 14.31 16.50 5.96
CA LYS A 374 13.42 17.65 5.68
C LYS A 374 14.19 18.96 5.46
N GLN A 375 15.32 19.14 6.15
CA GLN A 375 16.24 20.27 5.95
C GLN A 375 16.96 20.17 4.59
N ALA A 376 17.44 19.00 4.17
CA ALA A 376 18.03 18.80 2.84
C ALA A 376 17.02 19.05 1.70
N ASP A 377 15.79 18.55 1.83
CA ASP A 377 14.67 18.89 0.91
C ASP A 377 14.27 20.38 1.01
N ALA A 378 14.54 21.09 2.13
CA ALA A 378 14.34 22.54 2.23
C ALA A 378 15.45 23.34 1.51
N LEU A 379 16.71 22.88 1.54
CA LEU A 379 17.80 23.49 0.78
C LEU A 379 17.53 23.42 -0.74
N LEU A 380 16.97 22.30 -1.24
CA LEU A 380 16.49 22.22 -2.63
C LEU A 380 15.41 23.26 -2.94
N ARG A 381 14.38 23.36 -2.09
CA ARG A 381 13.27 24.34 -2.25
C ARG A 381 13.74 25.79 -2.16
N GLN A 382 14.90 26.05 -1.54
CA GLN A 382 15.56 27.36 -1.49
C GLN A 382 16.52 27.61 -2.68
N GLY A 383 16.65 26.68 -3.63
CA GLY A 383 17.58 26.78 -4.77
C GLY A 383 19.05 26.57 -4.40
N LYS A 384 19.35 26.17 -3.17
CA LYS A 384 20.71 25.94 -2.64
C LYS A 384 21.23 24.55 -3.05
N THR A 385 21.22 24.25 -4.35
CA THR A 385 21.47 22.89 -4.87
C THR A 385 22.77 22.26 -4.37
N ASN A 386 23.87 23.02 -4.30
CA ASN A 386 25.16 22.49 -3.83
C ASN A 386 25.16 22.16 -2.33
N GLU A 387 24.48 22.96 -1.50
CA GLU A 387 24.31 22.68 -0.06
C GLU A 387 23.39 21.48 0.14
N ALA A 388 22.35 21.34 -0.68
CA ALA A 388 21.44 20.20 -0.65
C ALA A 388 22.12 18.90 -1.09
N VAL A 389 22.95 18.93 -2.15
CA VAL A 389 23.76 17.78 -2.59
C VAL A 389 24.66 17.31 -1.45
N ALA A 390 25.46 18.21 -0.85
CA ALA A 390 26.32 17.88 0.27
C ALA A 390 25.54 17.36 1.49
N ALA A 391 24.33 17.88 1.74
CA ALA A 391 23.44 17.38 2.78
C ALA A 391 22.95 15.95 2.49
N PHE A 392 22.50 15.65 1.26
CA PHE A 392 22.08 14.28 0.89
C PHE A 392 23.24 13.30 0.84
N GLU A 393 24.44 13.71 0.42
CA GLU A 393 25.65 12.89 0.49
C GLU A 393 26.02 12.53 1.94
N GLY A 394 25.96 13.53 2.84
CA GLY A 394 26.10 13.30 4.28
C GLY A 394 25.02 12.36 4.85
N LEU A 395 23.76 12.53 4.44
CA LEU A 395 22.66 11.66 4.86
C LEU A 395 22.82 10.22 4.35
N ARG A 396 23.30 9.99 3.13
CA ARG A 396 23.65 8.64 2.64
C ARG A 396 24.79 8.01 3.45
N SER A 397 25.82 8.80 3.77
CA SER A 397 26.99 8.34 4.52
C SER A 397 26.65 7.96 5.96
N GLU A 398 25.74 8.71 6.61
CA GLU A 398 25.38 8.50 8.02
C GLU A 398 24.20 7.52 8.22
N PHE A 399 23.25 7.47 7.29
CA PHE A 399 22.02 6.66 7.42
C PHE A 399 21.98 5.48 6.43
N ARG A 400 23.15 4.91 6.13
CA ARG A 400 23.37 3.81 5.16
C ARG A 400 22.33 2.69 5.26
N GLN A 401 21.89 2.17 4.11
CA GLN A 401 20.92 1.07 3.97
C GLN A 401 19.52 1.33 4.57
N SER A 402 19.27 2.48 5.22
CA SER A 402 17.94 2.90 5.68
C SER A 402 17.09 3.52 4.57
N TRP A 403 15.84 3.89 4.89
CA TRP A 403 15.01 4.68 3.99
C TRP A 403 15.62 6.06 3.67
N ILE A 404 16.40 6.64 4.60
CA ILE A 404 17.02 7.96 4.42
C ILE A 404 18.12 7.88 3.34
N ASP A 405 19.01 6.88 3.39
CA ASP A 405 20.02 6.65 2.34
C ASP A 405 19.35 6.37 0.99
N ARG A 406 18.42 5.41 0.91
CA ARG A 406 17.70 5.10 -0.34
C ARG A 406 17.03 6.34 -0.95
N VAL A 407 16.27 7.10 -0.17
CA VAL A 407 15.55 8.27 -0.70
C VAL A 407 16.52 9.43 -0.98
N SER A 408 17.64 9.56 -0.24
CA SER A 408 18.70 10.53 -0.55
C SER A 408 19.46 10.17 -1.83
N GLN A 409 19.70 8.89 -2.09
CA GLN A 409 20.24 8.38 -3.37
C GLN A 409 19.27 8.68 -4.51
N GLU A 410 17.96 8.46 -4.31
CA GLU A 410 16.94 8.88 -5.27
C GLU A 410 16.90 10.40 -5.49
N ARG A 411 17.25 11.24 -4.50
CA ARG A 411 17.39 12.70 -4.69
C ARG A 411 18.63 13.03 -5.50
N LEU A 412 19.80 12.51 -5.12
CA LEU A 412 21.09 12.80 -5.79
C LEU A 412 21.10 12.35 -7.26
N ALA A 413 20.54 11.18 -7.57
CA ALA A 413 20.39 10.72 -8.95
C ALA A 413 19.52 11.67 -9.81
N ARG A 414 18.48 12.29 -9.22
CA ARG A 414 17.64 13.32 -9.89
C ARG A 414 18.35 14.66 -10.06
N LEU A 415 19.43 14.91 -9.31
CA LEU A 415 20.28 16.10 -9.39
C LEU A 415 21.48 15.90 -10.34
N GLY A 416 21.62 14.73 -10.97
CA GLY A 416 22.73 14.40 -11.86
C GLY A 416 24.02 14.00 -11.15
N VAL A 417 23.98 13.75 -9.83
CA VAL A 417 25.12 13.30 -9.05
C VAL A 417 25.18 11.77 -9.11
N ASN A 418 26.06 11.25 -9.97
CA ASN A 418 26.39 9.83 -10.05
C ASN A 418 27.67 9.52 -9.27
N ASP A 419 27.66 8.42 -8.51
CA ASP A 419 28.83 7.92 -7.76
C ASP A 419 29.93 7.38 -8.72
N GLU A 420 30.88 8.21 -9.16
CA GLU A 420 32.17 7.71 -9.67
C GLU A 420 33.33 8.73 -9.49
N PRO A 421 34.46 8.37 -8.83
CA PRO A 421 35.50 9.31 -8.47
C PRO A 421 36.50 9.58 -9.61
N GLY A 422 36.16 10.46 -10.55
CA GLY A 422 37.18 11.26 -11.23
C GLY A 422 36.99 11.60 -12.71
N ARG A 423 36.28 12.71 -13.01
CA ARG A 423 36.52 13.50 -14.22
C ARG A 423 36.35 15.00 -13.98
N ARG A 424 37.47 15.75 -13.97
CA ARG A 424 37.45 17.22 -14.08
C ARG A 424 37.39 17.65 -15.55
N ARG A 425 36.89 18.88 -15.77
CA ARG A 425 36.74 19.69 -17.00
C ARG A 425 35.29 19.77 -17.50
N ARG A 426 34.79 20.95 -17.91
CA ARG A 426 35.44 22.27 -18.02
C ARG A 426 34.44 23.41 -17.85
N GLU A 427 34.91 24.54 -17.34
CA GLU A 427 34.16 25.80 -17.39
C GLU A 427 34.08 26.31 -18.83
N SER A 428 32.95 26.90 -19.22
CA SER A 428 32.82 28.36 -19.45
C SER A 428 31.65 28.68 -20.40
N ALA A 429 30.78 29.62 -19.97
CA ALA A 429 30.06 30.61 -20.79
C ALA A 429 28.90 31.21 -19.98
N HIS A 430 29.15 32.26 -19.19
CA HIS A 430 28.07 33.17 -18.81
C HIS A 430 27.70 34.00 -20.04
N ALA A 431 26.46 33.89 -20.50
CA ALA A 431 25.85 34.82 -21.44
C ALA A 431 24.58 35.39 -20.79
N SER A 432 24.47 36.71 -20.75
CA SER A 432 23.34 37.43 -20.17
C SER A 432 22.10 37.32 -21.05
N VAL A 433 20.94 37.04 -20.44
CA VAL A 433 19.62 37.28 -21.04
C VAL A 433 18.85 38.18 -20.08
N GLN A 434 18.43 39.35 -20.58
CA GLN A 434 17.67 40.34 -19.81
C GLN A 434 16.20 39.92 -19.66
N GLU A 435 15.50 40.54 -18.71
CA GLU A 435 14.05 40.36 -18.53
C GLU A 435 13.28 40.74 -19.80
N ALA A 436 12.60 39.75 -20.40
CA ALA A 436 11.60 39.97 -21.43
C ALA A 436 10.22 39.60 -20.87
N GLN A 437 9.58 40.54 -20.17
CA GLN A 437 8.20 40.38 -19.69
C GLN A 437 7.22 40.46 -20.87
N SER A 438 7.07 39.36 -21.62
CA SER A 438 6.03 39.24 -22.64
C SER A 438 4.65 39.11 -21.98
N ARG A 439 3.77 40.07 -22.25
CA ARG A 439 2.35 39.98 -21.88
C ARG A 439 1.71 38.86 -22.68
N VAL A 440 1.29 37.78 -22.00
CA VAL A 440 0.49 36.74 -22.62
C VAL A 440 -0.95 37.24 -22.77
N THR A 441 -1.27 37.78 -23.95
CA THR A 441 -2.64 37.95 -24.41
C THR A 441 -3.29 36.57 -24.57
N PRO A 442 -4.59 36.37 -24.27
CA PRO A 442 -5.25 35.09 -24.50
C PRO A 442 -5.08 34.62 -25.96
N ALA A 443 -4.63 33.39 -26.15
CA ALA A 443 -4.45 32.82 -27.48
C ALA A 443 -5.82 32.58 -28.14
N ALA A 444 -5.92 32.90 -29.43
CA ALA A 444 -7.10 32.55 -30.21
C ALA A 444 -7.27 31.02 -30.26
N ALA A 445 -8.53 30.56 -30.28
CA ALA A 445 -8.85 29.14 -30.32
C ALA A 445 -8.36 28.49 -31.62
N VAL A 446 -7.27 27.72 -31.54
CA VAL A 446 -6.75 26.92 -32.66
C VAL A 446 -7.75 25.81 -32.99
N GLN A 447 -8.06 25.64 -34.28
CA GLN A 447 -9.01 24.65 -34.79
C GLN A 447 -8.48 24.04 -36.09
N GLY A 448 -8.93 22.82 -36.41
CA GLY A 448 -8.54 22.13 -37.64
C GLY A 448 -7.10 21.65 -37.61
N ASN A 449 -6.41 21.73 -38.75
CA ASN A 449 -5.16 21.02 -39.01
C ASN A 449 -3.89 21.82 -38.70
N ASP A 450 -3.96 23.06 -38.19
CA ASP A 450 -2.81 23.97 -38.01
C ASP A 450 -1.86 23.59 -36.83
N GLY A 451 -1.87 22.33 -36.39
CA GLY A 451 -1.09 21.82 -35.26
C GLY A 451 0.32 21.34 -35.61
N ILE A 452 0.96 20.59 -34.71
CA ILE A 452 2.25 19.92 -34.94
C ILE A 452 2.16 18.99 -36.16
N ALA A 453 1.08 18.19 -36.29
CA ALA A 453 0.90 17.20 -37.34
C ALA A 453 0.82 17.78 -38.76
N ALA A 454 0.50 19.08 -38.90
CA ALA A 454 0.57 19.80 -40.18
C ALA A 454 1.95 19.71 -40.88
N LYS A 455 3.00 19.50 -40.09
CA LYS A 455 4.40 19.43 -40.55
C LYS A 455 4.86 18.00 -40.85
N TYR A 456 4.05 17.01 -40.50
CA TYR A 456 4.39 15.59 -40.56
C TYR A 456 3.21 14.81 -41.18
N PRO A 457 3.12 14.76 -42.53
CA PRO A 457 2.12 13.94 -43.22
C PRO A 457 2.20 12.48 -42.75
N ALA A 458 1.03 11.89 -42.47
CA ALA A 458 0.89 10.58 -41.82
C ALA A 458 1.72 10.43 -40.52
N ASP A 459 1.92 11.51 -39.76
CA ASP A 459 2.76 11.63 -38.56
C ASP A 459 4.24 11.21 -38.75
N ALA A 460 4.70 11.10 -40.00
CA ALA A 460 6.01 10.54 -40.33
C ALA A 460 7.19 11.36 -39.78
N GLY A 461 7.75 10.93 -38.64
CA GLY A 461 8.85 11.60 -37.96
C GLY A 461 8.42 12.62 -36.88
N ILE A 462 7.14 12.64 -36.50
CA ILE A 462 6.61 13.56 -35.47
C ILE A 462 7.27 13.33 -34.09
N ASP A 463 7.81 12.13 -33.84
CA ASP A 463 8.62 11.77 -32.66
C ASP A 463 9.84 12.68 -32.43
N ARG A 464 10.25 13.44 -33.46
CA ARG A 464 11.47 14.27 -33.48
C ARG A 464 11.21 15.76 -33.38
N ASP A 465 9.95 16.20 -33.32
CA ASP A 465 9.65 17.61 -33.06
C ASP A 465 10.05 17.95 -31.62
N PRO A 466 10.84 19.00 -31.35
CA PRO A 466 11.28 19.35 -29.99
C PRO A 466 10.15 19.74 -29.02
N ARG A 467 8.93 19.92 -29.53
CA ARG A 467 7.68 20.16 -28.78
C ARG A 467 6.97 18.86 -28.38
N VAL A 468 7.25 17.75 -29.04
CA VAL A 468 6.75 16.42 -28.66
C VAL A 468 7.54 15.90 -27.45
N LEU A 469 6.84 15.24 -26.55
CA LEU A 469 7.35 14.66 -25.31
C LEU A 469 7.34 13.13 -25.36
N PHE A 470 6.36 12.55 -26.07
CA PHE A 470 6.18 11.11 -26.24
C PHE A 470 5.36 10.85 -27.50
N ALA A 471 5.66 9.79 -28.24
CA ALA A 471 4.85 9.33 -29.37
C ALA A 471 4.89 7.79 -29.44
N GLU A 472 3.78 7.18 -29.86
CA GLU A 472 3.64 5.73 -30.06
C GLU A 472 2.55 5.46 -31.11
N ASN A 473 2.95 4.88 -32.24
CA ASN A 473 2.07 4.42 -33.32
C ASN A 473 1.98 2.88 -33.39
N PHE A 474 2.46 2.19 -32.34
CA PHE A 474 2.43 0.74 -32.16
C PHE A 474 3.10 -0.13 -33.24
N GLU A 475 3.60 0.41 -34.36
CA GLU A 475 4.22 -0.33 -35.47
C GLU A 475 5.50 -1.10 -35.08
N THR A 476 6.24 -0.65 -34.06
CA THR A 476 7.57 -1.19 -33.73
C THR A 476 7.57 -2.09 -32.48
N GLY A 477 8.01 -3.34 -32.63
CA GLY A 477 8.33 -4.27 -31.54
C GLY A 477 7.18 -5.18 -31.06
N SER A 478 7.38 -5.88 -29.95
CA SER A 478 6.37 -6.69 -29.26
C SER A 478 5.55 -5.86 -28.25
N ILE A 479 4.44 -6.41 -27.75
CA ILE A 479 3.63 -5.79 -26.68
C ILE A 479 4.45 -5.62 -25.39
N GLU A 480 5.40 -6.52 -25.12
CA GLU A 480 6.36 -6.38 -24.02
C GLU A 480 7.31 -5.19 -24.23
N GLN A 481 7.85 -5.03 -25.44
CA GLN A 481 8.72 -3.90 -25.79
C GLN A 481 7.98 -2.56 -25.80
N ILE A 482 6.70 -2.54 -26.19
CA ILE A 482 5.80 -1.39 -25.99
C ILE A 482 5.66 -1.13 -24.48
N GLY A 483 5.37 -2.15 -23.68
CA GLY A 483 5.29 -2.04 -22.22
C GLY A 483 6.55 -1.46 -21.58
N GLN A 484 7.74 -1.80 -22.10
CA GLN A 484 9.03 -1.23 -21.68
C GLN A 484 9.19 0.24 -22.11
N ARG A 485 8.72 0.65 -23.30
CA ARG A 485 8.76 2.06 -23.76
C ARG A 485 7.87 2.98 -22.93
N TRP A 486 6.68 2.51 -22.56
CA TRP A 486 5.77 3.25 -21.69
C TRP A 486 6.28 3.22 -20.24
N GLY A 487 6.75 2.06 -19.78
CA GLY A 487 7.35 1.84 -18.46
C GLY A 487 6.47 1.01 -17.53
N GLN A 488 5.14 1.07 -17.69
CA GLN A 488 4.22 0.16 -17.01
C GLN A 488 3.02 -0.19 -17.89
N ILE A 489 2.71 -1.49 -17.99
CA ILE A 489 1.59 -2.05 -18.77
C ILE A 489 0.77 -3.02 -17.89
N SER A 490 -0.53 -3.10 -18.13
CA SER A 490 -1.42 -4.12 -17.55
C SER A 490 -1.86 -5.12 -18.62
N ASN A 491 -1.10 -6.22 -18.74
CA ASN A 491 -1.38 -7.36 -19.64
C ASN A 491 -0.80 -8.68 -19.07
N LYS A 492 -0.91 -8.91 -17.76
CA LYS A 492 -0.16 -9.97 -17.05
C LYS A 492 -0.46 -11.41 -17.51
N ASP A 493 -1.61 -11.65 -18.14
CA ASP A 493 -2.04 -12.95 -18.65
C ASP A 493 -1.98 -13.06 -20.19
N GLY A 494 -1.57 -11.99 -20.88
CA GLY A 494 -1.55 -11.90 -22.34
C GLY A 494 -2.93 -11.84 -23.02
N LYS A 495 -4.04 -11.80 -22.27
CA LYS A 495 -5.42 -11.77 -22.83
C LYS A 495 -5.95 -10.36 -23.06
N VAL A 496 -5.43 -9.38 -22.34
CA VAL A 496 -6.02 -8.04 -22.22
C VAL A 496 -5.61 -7.12 -23.37
N VAL A 497 -4.34 -7.17 -23.79
CA VAL A 497 -3.78 -6.31 -24.85
C VAL A 497 -3.31 -7.16 -26.03
N ALA A 498 -3.73 -6.77 -27.23
CA ALA A 498 -3.39 -7.43 -28.50
C ALA A 498 -3.17 -6.41 -29.63
N PHE A 499 -2.54 -6.80 -30.74
CA PHE A 499 -2.54 -6.02 -31.97
C PHE A 499 -3.79 -6.34 -32.82
N ASN A 500 -4.26 -5.36 -33.59
CA ASN A 500 -5.33 -5.53 -34.58
C ASN A 500 -4.94 -4.82 -35.89
N SER A 501 -5.42 -5.26 -37.06
CA SER A 501 -5.10 -4.64 -38.36
C SER A 501 -6.05 -3.50 -38.78
N ASP A 502 -7.10 -3.24 -38.00
CA ASP A 502 -7.90 -2.02 -38.12
C ASP A 502 -7.08 -0.82 -37.59
N VAL A 503 -6.99 0.27 -38.36
CA VAL A 503 -6.15 1.46 -38.09
C VAL A 503 -6.89 2.73 -38.52
N PRO A 504 -6.53 3.93 -38.01
CA PRO A 504 -7.14 5.18 -38.45
C PRO A 504 -6.97 5.40 -39.97
N PRO A 505 -8.01 5.84 -40.72
CA PRO A 505 -7.92 5.98 -42.18
C PRO A 505 -6.89 6.98 -42.72
N ALA A 506 -6.31 7.83 -41.86
CA ALA A 506 -5.23 8.77 -42.20
C ALA A 506 -3.83 8.28 -41.75
N SER A 507 -3.76 7.16 -41.03
CA SER A 507 -2.49 6.60 -40.55
C SER A 507 -1.72 5.92 -41.67
N ALA A 508 -0.39 5.99 -41.62
CA ALA A 508 0.50 5.12 -42.42
C ALA A 508 0.77 3.76 -41.72
N GLY A 509 0.20 3.54 -40.54
CA GLY A 509 0.29 2.30 -39.79
C GLY A 509 -0.40 1.11 -40.46
N LYS A 510 -0.18 -0.06 -39.86
CA LYS A 510 -0.72 -1.36 -40.26
C LYS A 510 -1.30 -2.14 -39.08
N ARG A 511 -1.05 -1.70 -37.85
CA ARG A 511 -1.66 -2.28 -36.65
C ARG A 511 -1.93 -1.27 -35.52
N SER A 512 -3.15 -1.29 -35.01
CA SER A 512 -3.53 -0.59 -33.79
C SER A 512 -3.37 -1.49 -32.55
N LEU A 513 -3.45 -0.89 -31.36
CA LEU A 513 -3.47 -1.61 -30.09
C LEU A 513 -4.91 -1.81 -29.59
N GLN A 514 -5.36 -3.06 -29.55
CA GLN A 514 -6.63 -3.45 -28.95
C GLN A 514 -6.46 -3.68 -27.44
N ILE A 515 -7.34 -3.08 -26.63
CA ILE A 515 -7.49 -3.42 -25.20
C ILE A 515 -8.89 -4.01 -24.98
N THR A 516 -8.93 -5.15 -24.29
CA THR A 516 -10.14 -5.96 -24.07
C THR A 516 -10.39 -6.13 -22.58
N ALA A 517 -11.56 -5.70 -22.11
CA ALA A 517 -12.05 -5.94 -20.75
C ALA A 517 -13.10 -7.06 -20.74
N THR A 518 -12.86 -8.13 -19.97
CA THR A 518 -13.73 -9.31 -19.88
C THR A 518 -14.33 -9.41 -18.48
N LEU A 519 -15.55 -8.90 -18.28
CA LEU A 519 -16.23 -8.88 -16.98
C LEU A 519 -16.31 -10.29 -16.37
N GLY A 520 -15.90 -10.41 -15.11
CA GLY A 520 -15.78 -11.68 -14.39
C GLY A 520 -14.39 -12.32 -14.49
N GLU A 521 -13.61 -12.04 -15.53
CA GLU A 521 -12.19 -12.47 -15.64
C GLU A 521 -11.21 -11.33 -15.31
N ASN A 522 -11.45 -10.13 -15.85
CA ASN A 522 -10.61 -8.95 -15.66
C ASN A 522 -11.44 -7.66 -15.85
N THR A 523 -10.80 -6.52 -15.63
CA THR A 523 -11.42 -5.18 -15.76
C THR A 523 -10.86 -4.38 -16.95
N GLY A 524 -10.19 -5.03 -17.90
CA GLY A 524 -9.40 -4.38 -18.94
C GLY A 524 -7.96 -4.09 -18.51
N GLY A 525 -7.34 -3.10 -19.13
CA GLY A 525 -5.91 -2.84 -19.01
C GLY A 525 -5.48 -1.47 -19.50
N HIS A 526 -4.17 -1.24 -19.46
CA HIS A 526 -3.60 0.09 -19.67
C HIS A 526 -2.12 0.08 -19.98
N LEU A 527 -1.65 1.24 -20.43
CA LEU A 527 -0.25 1.64 -20.58
C LEU A 527 -0.06 2.99 -19.88
N TYR A 528 0.93 3.08 -19.00
CA TYR A 528 1.25 4.29 -18.25
C TYR A 528 2.69 4.70 -18.53
N THR A 529 2.90 5.99 -18.78
CA THR A 529 4.24 6.56 -18.98
C THR A 529 4.44 7.85 -18.19
N ARG A 530 5.66 8.04 -17.68
CA ARG A 530 6.14 9.33 -17.19
C ARG A 530 6.68 10.13 -18.37
N LEU A 531 6.25 11.38 -18.49
CA LEU A 531 6.76 12.28 -19.52
C LEU A 531 8.27 12.52 -19.28
N PRO A 532 9.14 12.49 -20.31
CA PRO A 532 10.59 12.65 -20.14
C PRO A 532 11.03 13.95 -19.47
N ARG A 533 10.17 14.97 -19.48
CA ARG A 533 10.27 16.20 -18.68
C ARG A 533 8.89 16.59 -18.18
N ALA A 534 8.81 17.14 -16.97
CA ALA A 534 7.56 17.66 -16.42
C ALA A 534 7.27 19.07 -16.98
N VAL A 535 6.02 19.34 -17.38
CA VAL A 535 5.62 20.54 -18.14
C VAL A 535 4.47 21.31 -17.47
N GLU A 536 4.33 22.58 -17.84
CA GLU A 536 3.25 23.46 -17.36
C GLU A 536 2.01 23.45 -18.25
N LYS A 537 2.18 23.08 -19.53
CA LYS A 537 1.11 22.87 -20.50
C LYS A 537 1.43 21.59 -21.27
N VAL A 538 0.43 20.75 -21.44
CA VAL A 538 0.51 19.55 -22.28
C VAL A 538 -0.71 19.48 -23.20
N PHE A 539 -0.50 18.91 -24.38
CA PHE A 539 -1.52 18.41 -25.28
C PHE A 539 -1.29 16.90 -25.44
N ALA A 540 -2.35 16.11 -25.37
CA ALA A 540 -2.29 14.66 -25.59
C ALA A 540 -3.36 14.27 -26.60
N ARG A 541 -2.90 13.87 -27.80
CA ARG A 541 -3.71 13.39 -28.91
C ARG A 541 -3.59 11.88 -29.03
N PHE A 542 -4.70 11.21 -29.29
CA PHE A 542 -4.75 9.79 -29.58
C PHE A 542 -5.92 9.50 -30.52
N TYR A 543 -5.78 8.47 -31.35
CA TYR A 543 -6.90 7.92 -32.07
C TYR A 543 -7.54 6.80 -31.25
N VAL A 544 -8.87 6.75 -31.27
CA VAL A 544 -9.65 5.73 -30.55
C VAL A 544 -10.79 5.22 -31.43
N LYS A 545 -11.07 3.92 -31.35
CA LYS A 545 -12.28 3.29 -31.90
C LYS A 545 -12.93 2.42 -30.81
N PHE A 546 -14.21 2.63 -30.56
CA PHE A 546 -15.02 1.76 -29.70
C PHE A 546 -15.75 0.71 -30.55
N ALA A 547 -15.93 -0.51 -30.02
CA ALA A 547 -16.66 -1.56 -30.71
C ALA A 547 -18.15 -1.23 -30.90
N ALA A 548 -18.78 -1.84 -31.92
CA ALA A 548 -20.21 -1.71 -32.20
C ALA A 548 -21.10 -2.09 -30.99
N ASP A 549 -20.61 -3.01 -30.15
CA ASP A 549 -21.23 -3.56 -28.95
C ASP A 549 -20.71 -2.96 -27.62
N ALA A 550 -19.92 -1.88 -27.66
CA ALA A 550 -19.29 -1.30 -26.47
C ALA A 550 -20.30 -0.88 -25.37
N ALA A 551 -20.07 -1.36 -24.15
CA ALA A 551 -20.80 -0.94 -22.95
C ALA A 551 -20.18 0.31 -22.29
N TYR A 552 -20.73 0.72 -21.14
CA TYR A 552 -20.23 1.86 -20.36
C TYR A 552 -18.84 1.57 -19.78
N VAL A 553 -17.93 2.53 -19.98
CA VAL A 553 -16.59 2.54 -19.40
C VAL A 553 -16.65 3.08 -17.96
N HIS A 554 -15.73 2.64 -17.09
CA HIS A 554 -15.63 3.14 -15.71
C HIS A 554 -14.51 4.17 -15.56
N HIS A 555 -13.31 3.90 -16.11
CA HIS A 555 -12.25 4.90 -16.28
C HIS A 555 -11.54 4.75 -17.63
N PHE A 556 -11.03 5.86 -18.16
CA PHE A 556 -10.42 5.93 -19.49
C PHE A 556 -9.14 6.79 -19.50
N VAL A 557 -8.68 7.21 -20.69
CA VAL A 557 -7.41 7.92 -20.87
C VAL A 557 -7.27 9.13 -19.94
N THR A 558 -6.18 9.17 -19.18
CA THR A 558 -5.94 10.11 -18.08
C THR A 558 -4.57 10.76 -18.20
N LEU A 559 -4.47 12.04 -17.85
CA LEU A 559 -3.21 12.77 -17.69
C LEU A 559 -3.19 13.55 -16.37
N GLY A 560 -2.02 14.03 -15.98
CA GLY A 560 -1.89 14.81 -14.73
C GLY A 560 -0.46 14.93 -14.23
N GLY A 561 -0.34 15.20 -12.95
CA GLY A 561 0.95 15.29 -12.25
C GLY A 561 0.88 14.68 -10.85
N TYR A 562 1.96 14.00 -10.46
CA TYR A 562 2.24 13.60 -9.07
C TYR A 562 3.52 14.27 -8.58
N ARG A 563 3.60 14.67 -7.30
CA ARG A 563 4.85 15.08 -6.63
C ARG A 563 5.11 14.20 -5.39
N PRO A 564 6.16 13.35 -5.39
CA PRO A 564 7.09 13.08 -6.49
C PRO A 564 6.42 12.31 -7.67
N PRO A 565 6.98 12.37 -8.89
CA PRO A 565 6.44 11.61 -10.03
C PRO A 565 6.66 10.09 -9.87
N THR A 566 5.58 9.30 -9.90
CA THR A 566 5.64 7.82 -9.77
C THR A 566 5.75 7.11 -11.12
N ALA A 567 6.41 5.94 -11.12
CA ALA A 567 6.59 5.09 -12.31
C ALA A 567 5.36 4.24 -12.66
N TRP A 568 4.31 4.32 -11.82
CA TRP A 568 2.99 3.69 -12.00
C TRP A 568 1.91 4.74 -11.69
N PRO A 569 0.67 4.57 -12.20
CA PRO A 569 -0.45 5.43 -11.87
C PRO A 569 -0.87 5.23 -10.42
N GLN A 570 -1.37 6.29 -9.78
CA GLN A 570 -1.89 6.24 -8.41
C GLN A 570 -3.41 6.32 -8.41
N GLY A 571 -4.04 5.60 -7.47
CA GLY A 571 -5.43 5.80 -7.10
C GLY A 571 -5.65 7.11 -6.33
N GLY A 572 -6.84 7.25 -5.75
CA GLY A 572 -7.20 8.44 -4.96
C GLY A 572 -8.71 8.74 -4.91
N ALA A 573 -9.57 7.78 -5.27
CA ALA A 573 -11.01 7.97 -5.28
C ALA A 573 -11.57 8.09 -3.85
N GLY A 574 -12.35 9.14 -3.60
CA GLY A 574 -12.87 9.50 -2.28
C GLY A 574 -12.03 10.57 -1.57
N GLU A 575 -10.79 10.80 -2.00
CA GLU A 575 -9.88 11.81 -1.46
C GLU A 575 -9.82 13.09 -2.31
N ARG A 576 -9.67 14.24 -1.64
CA ARG A 576 -9.35 15.51 -2.30
C ARG A 576 -7.84 15.69 -2.39
N PRO A 577 -7.25 16.00 -3.57
CA PRO A 577 -5.86 16.41 -3.67
C PRO A 577 -5.56 17.64 -2.81
N ARG A 578 -4.37 17.73 -2.25
CA ARG A 578 -3.90 18.88 -1.46
C ARG A 578 -3.38 20.02 -2.33
N GLY A 579 -3.14 19.75 -3.62
CA GLY A 579 -2.50 20.66 -4.58
C GLY A 579 -0.99 20.66 -4.50
N ASP A 580 -0.46 19.90 -3.54
CA ASP A 580 0.95 19.65 -3.34
C ASP A 580 1.30 18.17 -3.59
N ASP A 581 0.33 17.28 -3.68
CA ASP A 581 0.52 15.85 -3.98
C ASP A 581 0.24 15.51 -5.45
N ARG A 582 -0.94 15.90 -5.95
CA ARG A 582 -1.43 15.44 -7.26
C ARG A 582 -2.47 16.38 -7.88
N PHE A 583 -2.69 16.18 -9.18
CA PHE A 583 -3.94 16.49 -9.87
C PHE A 583 -4.11 15.52 -11.04
N THR A 584 -5.35 15.19 -11.40
CA THR A 584 -5.64 14.26 -12.51
C THR A 584 -6.84 14.72 -13.34
N VAL A 585 -6.79 14.37 -14.63
CA VAL A 585 -7.83 14.66 -15.63
C VAL A 585 -7.97 13.42 -16.52
N GLY A 586 -9.10 12.73 -16.40
CA GLY A 586 -9.54 11.69 -17.36
C GLY A 586 -10.47 12.28 -18.42
N ILE A 587 -10.33 11.87 -19.68
CA ILE A 587 -11.33 12.08 -20.74
C ILE A 587 -12.12 10.78 -20.89
N GLU A 588 -13.38 10.78 -20.43
CA GLU A 588 -14.12 9.54 -20.19
C GLU A 588 -15.47 9.50 -20.94
N PRO A 589 -15.87 8.34 -21.51
CA PRO A 589 -17.23 8.08 -21.95
C PRO A 589 -18.21 8.04 -20.76
N TYR A 590 -18.91 9.14 -20.51
CA TYR A 590 -19.86 9.26 -19.40
C TYR A 590 -21.29 8.97 -19.88
N GLY A 591 -21.91 7.90 -19.36
CA GLY A 591 -23.30 7.53 -19.69
C GLY A 591 -24.39 8.40 -19.05
N ASN A 592 -24.04 9.22 -18.05
CA ASN A 592 -24.93 10.13 -17.35
C ASN A 592 -26.21 9.47 -16.79
N TYR A 593 -26.02 8.45 -15.93
CA TYR A 593 -27.09 7.65 -15.34
C TYR A 593 -28.01 7.00 -16.39
N GLY A 594 -27.42 6.54 -17.49
CA GLY A 594 -28.11 5.91 -18.62
C GLY A 594 -28.80 6.88 -19.59
N ARG A 595 -28.69 8.20 -19.37
CA ARG A 595 -29.26 9.21 -20.28
C ARG A 595 -28.61 9.20 -21.68
N TYR A 596 -27.34 8.85 -21.77
CA TYR A 596 -26.64 8.65 -23.03
C TYR A 596 -26.37 7.15 -23.20
N ALA A 597 -26.73 6.58 -24.35
CA ALA A 597 -26.45 5.19 -24.65
C ALA A 597 -24.94 4.91 -24.63
N ALA A 598 -24.55 3.69 -24.27
CA ALA A 598 -23.15 3.28 -24.17
C ALA A 598 -22.36 3.51 -25.49
N PRO A 599 -21.05 3.82 -25.43
CA PRO A 599 -20.25 3.94 -24.20
C PRO A 599 -20.51 5.26 -23.44
N GLY A 600 -21.12 6.28 -24.07
CA GLY A 600 -21.60 7.50 -23.41
C GLY A 600 -21.42 8.78 -24.25
N ALA A 601 -21.25 9.91 -23.55
CA ALA A 601 -20.79 11.18 -24.12
C ALA A 601 -19.43 11.56 -23.52
N TRP A 602 -18.59 12.25 -24.28
CA TRP A 602 -17.28 12.71 -23.82
C TRP A 602 -17.41 13.75 -22.68
N ASN A 603 -16.70 13.48 -21.59
CA ASN A 603 -16.72 14.25 -20.34
C ASN A 603 -15.31 14.28 -19.74
N PHE A 604 -14.88 15.40 -19.16
CA PHE A 604 -13.71 15.39 -18.29
C PHE A 604 -14.08 14.98 -16.88
N TYR A 605 -13.37 13.99 -16.33
CA TYR A 605 -13.49 13.56 -14.94
C TYR A 605 -12.21 13.91 -14.18
N THR A 606 -12.30 14.84 -13.23
CA THR A 606 -11.14 15.61 -12.75
C THR A 606 -11.01 15.66 -11.23
N TYR A 607 -9.76 15.66 -10.74
CA TYR A 607 -9.41 15.81 -9.33
C TYR A 607 -8.38 16.93 -9.16
N TRP A 608 -8.73 17.95 -8.37
CA TRP A 608 -7.87 19.09 -8.03
C TRP A 608 -8.27 19.68 -6.66
N PRO A 609 -7.49 20.62 -6.08
CA PRO A 609 -7.65 21.05 -4.68
C PRO A 609 -8.95 21.77 -4.34
N ASP A 610 -9.54 22.46 -5.32
CA ASP A 610 -10.75 23.27 -5.15
C ASP A 610 -12.01 22.58 -5.74
N MET A 611 -11.90 21.28 -6.03
CA MET A 611 -13.02 20.45 -6.50
C MET A 611 -14.16 20.39 -5.48
N LYS A 612 -15.41 20.23 -5.96
CA LYS A 612 -16.57 20.05 -5.10
C LYS A 612 -16.58 18.63 -4.52
N GLY A 613 -16.92 18.53 -3.23
CA GLY A 613 -17.18 17.25 -2.57
C GLY A 613 -18.56 16.69 -2.91
N SER A 614 -18.71 15.40 -2.64
CA SER A 614 -19.96 14.65 -2.69
C SER A 614 -20.80 14.88 -1.42
N ALA A 615 -22.09 14.53 -1.49
CA ALA A 615 -23.00 14.59 -0.35
C ALA A 615 -22.67 13.58 0.77
N ASP A 616 -21.87 12.54 0.49
CA ASP A 616 -21.32 11.61 1.49
C ASP A 616 -20.01 12.10 2.15
N GLY A 617 -19.62 13.38 1.91
CA GLY A 617 -18.42 14.00 2.49
C GLY A 617 -17.10 13.60 1.82
N LYS A 618 -17.15 12.71 0.82
CA LYS A 618 -15.99 12.23 0.06
C LYS A 618 -15.82 13.00 -1.25
N PHE A 619 -14.74 12.72 -1.98
CA PHE A 619 -14.40 13.39 -3.23
C PHE A 619 -14.30 12.37 -4.35
N TRP A 620 -15.37 12.24 -5.15
CA TRP A 620 -15.49 11.26 -6.23
C TRP A 620 -15.32 11.92 -7.60
N GLY A 621 -14.24 12.71 -7.77
CA GLY A 621 -13.97 13.50 -8.97
C GLY A 621 -15.00 14.59 -9.22
N ASN A 622 -14.81 15.46 -10.21
CA ASN A 622 -15.89 16.26 -10.78
C ASN A 622 -16.05 16.00 -12.28
N SER A 623 -17.31 15.95 -12.76
CA SER A 623 -17.67 15.70 -14.15
C SER A 623 -17.97 17.01 -14.88
N LEU A 624 -17.12 17.36 -15.86
CA LEU A 624 -17.15 18.61 -16.59
C LEU A 624 -17.50 18.32 -18.06
N THR A 625 -18.68 18.80 -18.48
CA THR A 625 -19.28 18.44 -19.78
C THR A 625 -19.37 19.63 -20.74
N PRO A 626 -19.29 19.41 -22.07
CA PRO A 626 -19.55 20.46 -23.05
C PRO A 626 -21.00 20.97 -22.97
N ALA A 627 -21.26 22.15 -23.52
CA ALA A 627 -22.61 22.74 -23.52
C ALA A 627 -23.64 21.92 -24.32
N ARG A 628 -23.16 21.14 -25.31
CA ARG A 628 -23.95 20.20 -26.12
C ARG A 628 -23.28 18.82 -26.02
N PRO A 629 -23.99 17.74 -25.65
CA PRO A 629 -23.35 16.44 -25.44
C PRO A 629 -22.65 15.90 -26.69
N ALA A 630 -21.33 15.74 -26.63
CA ALA A 630 -20.55 15.10 -27.68
C ALA A 630 -20.60 13.57 -27.50
N LEU A 631 -21.54 12.91 -28.17
CA LEU A 631 -21.70 11.45 -28.10
C LEU A 631 -20.45 10.74 -28.64
N VAL A 632 -20.02 9.69 -27.96
CA VAL A 632 -18.88 8.86 -28.36
C VAL A 632 -19.33 7.93 -29.52
N PRO A 633 -18.64 7.93 -30.68
CA PRO A 633 -19.02 7.08 -31.80
C PRO A 633 -18.66 5.62 -31.54
N ARG A 634 -19.48 4.71 -32.08
CA ARG A 634 -19.17 3.27 -32.17
C ARG A 634 -18.74 2.89 -33.59
N ASP A 635 -17.92 1.85 -33.67
CA ASP A 635 -17.35 1.27 -34.89
C ASP A 635 -16.65 2.27 -35.84
N ARG A 636 -16.24 3.42 -35.30
CA ARG A 636 -15.58 4.50 -36.02
C ARG A 636 -14.35 4.95 -35.26
N TRP A 637 -13.26 5.20 -35.99
CA TRP A 637 -12.14 5.95 -35.45
C TRP A 637 -12.55 7.41 -35.17
N GLN A 638 -11.98 7.98 -34.12
CA GLN A 638 -12.09 9.38 -33.74
C GLN A 638 -10.74 9.87 -33.24
N CYS A 639 -10.32 11.05 -33.69
CA CYS A 639 -9.19 11.76 -33.10
C CYS A 639 -9.68 12.46 -31.83
N VAL A 640 -9.08 12.15 -30.68
CA VAL A 640 -9.34 12.83 -29.41
C VAL A 640 -8.06 13.54 -29.00
N GLU A 641 -8.14 14.85 -28.76
CA GLU A 641 -7.03 15.62 -28.22
C GLU A 641 -7.49 16.43 -27.00
N MET A 642 -6.76 16.33 -25.90
CA MET A 642 -6.99 17.13 -24.70
C MET A 642 -5.76 17.95 -24.32
N MET A 643 -6.00 19.19 -23.90
CA MET A 643 -5.00 20.11 -23.39
C MET A 643 -5.23 20.37 -21.91
N LEU A 644 -4.17 20.30 -21.10
CA LEU A 644 -4.17 20.75 -19.71
C LEU A 644 -3.06 21.79 -19.50
N GLN A 645 -3.37 22.88 -18.81
CA GLN A 645 -2.44 23.92 -18.41
C GLN A 645 -2.53 24.18 -16.90
N CYS A 646 -1.40 24.06 -16.20
CA CYS A 646 -1.23 24.47 -14.82
C CYS A 646 -1.56 25.96 -14.64
N ASN A 647 -2.09 26.33 -13.46
CA ASN A 647 -2.17 27.72 -13.04
C ASN A 647 -0.79 28.40 -13.01
N SER A 648 -0.77 29.68 -13.37
CA SER A 648 0.44 30.50 -13.58
C SER A 648 1.19 30.76 -12.28
N ALA A 649 0.49 30.75 -11.14
CA ALA A 649 1.05 30.84 -9.80
C ALA A 649 0.18 30.08 -8.76
N PRO A 650 0.75 29.60 -7.65
CA PRO A 650 0.06 28.79 -6.61
C PRO A 650 -1.24 29.36 -6.04
N GLU A 651 -1.39 30.69 -6.09
CA GLU A 651 -2.53 31.45 -5.58
C GLU A 651 -3.55 31.84 -6.66
N LYS A 652 -3.31 31.47 -7.93
CA LYS A 652 -4.16 31.78 -9.08
C LYS A 652 -5.01 30.58 -9.50
N SER A 653 -6.24 30.84 -9.92
CA SER A 653 -7.17 29.86 -10.51
C SER A 653 -7.21 29.96 -12.04
N ASP A 654 -6.09 30.31 -12.68
CA ASP A 654 -5.96 30.59 -14.11
C ASP A 654 -5.39 29.41 -14.92
N GLY A 655 -5.48 28.19 -14.39
CA GLY A 655 -5.26 26.97 -15.17
C GLY A 655 -6.37 26.76 -16.19
N GLU A 656 -6.04 26.10 -17.31
CA GLU A 656 -6.97 25.80 -18.40
C GLU A 656 -7.09 24.30 -18.66
N LEU A 657 -8.20 23.90 -19.28
CA LEU A 657 -8.48 22.55 -19.76
C LEU A 657 -9.30 22.63 -21.06
N ALA A 658 -8.94 21.89 -22.11
CA ALA A 658 -9.68 21.91 -23.37
C ALA A 658 -9.71 20.54 -24.09
N LEU A 659 -10.72 20.33 -24.93
CA LEU A 659 -10.99 19.11 -25.68
C LEU A 659 -11.30 19.43 -27.16
N TRP A 660 -10.57 18.78 -28.05
CA TRP A 660 -10.87 18.71 -29.48
C TRP A 660 -11.29 17.29 -29.84
N LEU A 661 -12.29 17.17 -30.73
CA LEU A 661 -12.69 15.92 -31.36
C LEU A 661 -12.63 16.11 -32.87
N ASP A 662 -11.92 15.22 -33.57
CA ASP A 662 -11.73 15.25 -35.03
C ASP A 662 -11.23 16.63 -35.54
N GLY A 663 -10.40 17.31 -34.73
CA GLY A 663 -9.84 18.65 -35.01
C GLY A 663 -10.73 19.84 -34.66
N GLY A 664 -12.01 19.62 -34.33
CA GLY A 664 -12.91 20.67 -33.86
C GLY A 664 -12.82 20.89 -32.36
N LEU A 665 -12.64 22.13 -31.90
CA LEU A 665 -12.68 22.48 -30.48
C LEU A 665 -14.12 22.32 -29.93
N ILE A 666 -14.30 21.41 -28.98
CA ILE A 666 -15.61 21.05 -28.40
C ILE A 666 -15.85 21.75 -27.05
N MET A 667 -14.79 21.97 -26.29
CA MET A 667 -14.87 22.50 -24.92
C MET A 667 -13.54 23.16 -24.54
N GLN A 668 -13.59 24.38 -24.00
CA GLN A 668 -12.47 25.05 -23.34
C GLN A 668 -12.94 25.65 -22.02
N ILE A 669 -12.17 25.41 -20.97
CA ILE A 669 -12.46 25.77 -19.58
C ILE A 669 -11.28 26.56 -19.02
N GLY A 670 -11.52 27.81 -18.63
CA GLY A 670 -10.55 28.75 -18.05
C GLY A 670 -11.28 29.86 -17.28
N SER A 671 -10.63 31.01 -17.05
CA SER A 671 -11.20 32.11 -16.23
C SER A 671 -12.50 32.69 -16.78
N GLU A 672 -12.60 32.85 -18.11
CA GLU A 672 -13.76 33.48 -18.77
C GLU A 672 -14.92 32.51 -19.02
N THR A 673 -14.77 31.23 -18.64
CA THR A 673 -15.74 30.19 -18.96
C THR A 673 -17.00 30.32 -18.12
N LYS A 674 -18.17 30.32 -18.79
CA LYS A 674 -19.47 30.21 -18.14
C LYS A 674 -19.90 28.74 -18.01
N ARG A 675 -20.38 28.38 -16.82
CA ARG A 675 -20.91 27.06 -16.48
C ARG A 675 -22.41 27.10 -16.15
N SER A 676 -23.05 25.94 -16.19
CA SER A 676 -24.30 25.70 -15.48
C SER A 676 -24.09 25.87 -13.96
N ARG A 677 -25.19 25.82 -13.20
CA ARG A 677 -25.07 25.49 -11.78
C ARG A 677 -24.41 24.13 -11.58
N TRP A 678 -23.72 24.00 -10.45
CA TRP A 678 -23.20 22.72 -9.98
C TRP A 678 -24.36 21.77 -9.66
N THR A 679 -24.44 20.64 -10.36
CA THR A 679 -25.38 19.56 -10.08
C THR A 679 -24.64 18.43 -9.36
N GLY A 680 -24.54 18.55 -8.03
CA GLY A 680 -23.65 17.73 -7.23
C GLY A 680 -22.19 17.99 -7.60
N MET A 681 -21.48 16.96 -8.01
CA MET A 681 -20.06 17.01 -8.42
C MET A 681 -19.85 17.32 -9.91
N GLY A 682 -20.75 18.03 -10.59
CA GLY A 682 -20.56 18.30 -12.02
C GLY A 682 -21.23 19.56 -12.53
N PHE A 683 -20.81 20.00 -13.72
CA PHE A 683 -21.45 21.06 -14.49
C PHE A 683 -21.31 20.83 -16.00
N SER A 684 -22.13 21.54 -16.77
CA SER A 684 -21.97 21.69 -18.22
C SER A 684 -21.52 23.12 -18.55
N LEU A 685 -20.83 23.33 -19.67
CA LEU A 685 -20.61 24.68 -20.16
C LEU A 685 -21.94 25.35 -20.57
N ALA A 686 -21.98 26.68 -20.55
CA ALA A 686 -23.19 27.45 -20.82
C ALA A 686 -22.91 28.59 -21.80
N GLU A 687 -23.56 28.54 -22.96
CA GLU A 687 -23.21 29.41 -24.11
C GLU A 687 -23.46 30.91 -23.88
N GLN A 688 -24.45 31.30 -23.05
CA GLN A 688 -24.83 32.71 -22.87
C GLN A 688 -25.19 33.08 -21.42
N SER A 689 -26.06 32.31 -20.77
CA SER A 689 -26.70 32.63 -19.47
C SER A 689 -26.11 31.94 -18.24
N GLY A 690 -24.91 31.35 -18.36
CA GLY A 690 -24.24 30.66 -17.25
C GLY A 690 -23.63 31.57 -16.18
N GLU A 691 -23.40 30.97 -15.02
CA GLU A 691 -22.61 31.55 -13.93
C GLU A 691 -21.10 31.47 -14.28
N PRO A 692 -20.25 32.43 -13.88
CA PRO A 692 -18.81 32.33 -14.06
C PRO A 692 -18.24 31.08 -13.38
N PHE A 693 -17.30 30.40 -14.05
CA PHE A 693 -16.53 29.33 -13.43
C PHE A 693 -15.49 29.92 -12.46
N GLU A 694 -15.28 29.24 -11.34
CA GLU A 694 -14.35 29.65 -10.28
C GLU A 694 -12.86 29.50 -10.66
N GLY A 695 -12.57 28.91 -11.83
CA GLY A 695 -11.23 28.71 -12.37
C GLY A 695 -10.52 27.47 -11.83
N PHE A 696 -9.45 27.04 -12.49
CA PHE A 696 -8.62 25.92 -12.02
C PHE A 696 -7.35 26.39 -11.33
N ARG A 697 -7.24 26.09 -10.05
CA ARG A 697 -5.99 26.10 -9.30
C ARG A 697 -5.49 24.67 -9.14
N TRP A 698 -5.04 24.06 -10.24
CA TRP A 698 -4.59 22.67 -10.30
C TRP A 698 -3.57 22.31 -9.21
N ARG A 699 -2.75 23.28 -8.80
CA ARG A 699 -1.65 23.11 -7.83
C ARG A 699 -1.50 24.30 -6.90
N THR A 700 -0.96 24.03 -5.71
CA THR A 700 -0.58 24.99 -4.66
C THR A 700 0.95 25.03 -4.45
N ASN A 701 1.73 24.28 -5.23
CA ASN A 701 3.19 24.35 -5.28
C ASN A 701 3.66 24.23 -6.75
N ARG A 702 4.56 25.13 -7.19
CA ARG A 702 5.14 25.17 -8.55
C ARG A 702 5.97 23.93 -8.94
N GLU A 703 6.40 23.13 -7.96
CA GLU A 703 7.10 21.86 -8.19
C GLU A 703 6.16 20.73 -8.67
N LEU A 704 4.86 20.83 -8.36
CA LEU A 704 3.86 19.96 -8.97
C LEU A 704 3.60 20.46 -10.40
N LYS A 705 3.78 19.56 -11.37
CA LYS A 705 3.71 19.82 -12.82
C LYS A 705 3.15 18.60 -13.53
N ILE A 706 2.64 18.78 -14.74
CA ILE A 706 2.13 17.69 -15.58
C ILE A 706 3.30 16.77 -15.93
N ASN A 707 3.22 15.49 -15.57
CA ASN A 707 4.36 14.57 -15.65
C ASN A 707 4.03 13.11 -15.98
N PHE A 708 2.78 12.76 -16.25
CA PHE A 708 2.40 11.45 -16.76
C PHE A 708 1.32 11.49 -17.84
N PHE A 709 1.26 10.42 -18.63
CA PHE A 709 0.15 10.09 -19.51
C PHE A 709 -0.24 8.62 -19.32
N TRP A 710 -1.54 8.33 -19.26
CA TRP A 710 -2.09 7.03 -18.91
C TRP A 710 -3.19 6.64 -19.91
N LEU A 711 -2.85 5.73 -20.83
CA LEU A 711 -3.79 5.15 -21.78
C LEU A 711 -4.50 3.98 -21.12
N LEU A 712 -5.77 4.14 -20.74
CA LEU A 712 -6.52 3.22 -19.88
C LEU A 712 -7.84 2.82 -20.53
N HIS A 713 -8.22 1.55 -20.40
CA HIS A 713 -9.57 1.05 -20.67
C HIS A 713 -10.02 0.19 -19.49
N TYR A 714 -10.73 0.81 -18.54
CA TYR A 714 -11.17 0.18 -17.31
C TYR A 714 -12.69 0.02 -17.31
N VAL A 715 -13.17 -1.23 -17.33
CA VAL A 715 -14.60 -1.56 -17.37
C VAL A 715 -14.94 -2.44 -16.18
N THR A 716 -16.06 -2.14 -15.52
CA THR A 716 -16.56 -2.90 -14.37
C THR A 716 -18.08 -2.97 -14.43
N GLU A 717 -18.67 -3.94 -13.71
CA GLU A 717 -20.13 -3.97 -13.48
C GLU A 717 -20.68 -2.66 -12.89
N ASN A 718 -19.86 -1.88 -12.19
CA ASN A 718 -20.29 -0.64 -11.56
C ASN A 718 -20.71 0.42 -12.58
N ALA A 719 -19.98 0.54 -13.70
CA ALA A 719 -20.35 1.45 -14.78
C ALA A 719 -21.69 1.07 -15.41
N ALA A 720 -22.00 -0.22 -15.51
CA ALA A 720 -23.30 -0.71 -15.95
C ALA A 720 -24.41 -0.41 -14.94
N ARG A 721 -24.18 -0.69 -13.63
CA ARG A 721 -25.13 -0.40 -12.55
C ARG A 721 -25.45 1.09 -12.43
N GLN A 722 -24.44 1.96 -12.47
CA GLN A 722 -24.59 3.41 -12.42
C GLN A 722 -25.42 3.96 -13.59
N ASN A 723 -25.37 3.31 -14.75
CA ASN A 723 -26.14 3.68 -15.94
C ASN A 723 -27.37 2.79 -16.19
N HIS A 724 -27.84 2.09 -15.14
CA HIS A 724 -29.06 1.27 -15.12
C HIS A 724 -29.14 0.19 -16.23
N ALA A 725 -27.99 -0.29 -16.71
CA ALA A 725 -27.92 -1.28 -17.78
C ALA A 725 -28.17 -2.70 -17.27
N ALA A 726 -29.30 -3.29 -17.66
CA ALA A 726 -29.56 -4.71 -17.47
C ALA A 726 -28.77 -5.55 -18.49
N GLY A 727 -28.04 -6.56 -18.01
CA GLY A 727 -27.23 -7.45 -18.86
C GLY A 727 -26.08 -6.74 -19.59
N PRO A 728 -25.06 -6.23 -18.87
CA PRO A 728 -23.91 -5.60 -19.51
C PRO A 728 -23.18 -6.56 -20.46
N ASN A 729 -22.64 -6.03 -21.56
CA ASN A 729 -21.78 -6.82 -22.45
C ASN A 729 -20.57 -7.34 -21.65
N PRO A 730 -20.34 -8.67 -21.59
CA PRO A 730 -19.20 -9.20 -20.85
C PRO A 730 -17.85 -8.86 -21.49
N ILE A 731 -17.76 -8.63 -22.81
CA ILE A 731 -16.48 -8.44 -23.51
C ILE A 731 -16.44 -7.07 -24.20
N ASN A 732 -15.68 -6.13 -23.63
CA ASN A 732 -15.65 -4.74 -24.06
C ASN A 732 -14.31 -4.41 -24.71
N ARG A 733 -14.32 -4.16 -26.02
CA ARG A 733 -13.13 -3.87 -26.83
C ARG A 733 -13.05 -2.39 -27.19
N VAL A 734 -11.84 -1.86 -27.11
CA VAL A 734 -11.46 -0.55 -27.67
C VAL A 734 -10.13 -0.72 -28.41
N TRP A 735 -9.93 0.08 -29.46
CA TRP A 735 -8.66 0.17 -30.18
C TRP A 735 -8.09 1.57 -30.02
N PHE A 736 -6.77 1.65 -29.89
CA PHE A 736 -6.01 2.88 -29.80
C PHE A 736 -4.90 2.91 -30.86
N ASP A 737 -4.63 4.09 -31.40
CA ASP A 737 -3.54 4.29 -32.36
C ASP A 737 -3.00 5.73 -32.33
N ASP A 738 -1.86 5.94 -33.00
CA ASP A 738 -1.24 7.25 -33.26
C ASP A 738 -1.27 8.21 -32.05
N ILE A 739 -0.69 7.75 -30.95
CA ILE A 739 -0.55 8.48 -29.69
C ILE A 739 0.56 9.52 -29.83
N VAL A 740 0.26 10.79 -29.53
CA VAL A 740 1.23 11.88 -29.48
C VAL A 740 0.96 12.74 -28.25
N VAL A 741 2.00 13.07 -27.49
CA VAL A 741 1.93 13.99 -26.34
C VAL A 741 2.96 15.09 -26.55
N GLY A 742 2.55 16.36 -26.48
CA GLY A 742 3.40 17.52 -26.78
C GLY A 742 3.08 18.76 -25.94
N THR A 743 3.82 19.85 -26.15
CA THR A 743 3.65 21.13 -25.44
C THR A 743 2.82 22.16 -26.21
N GLU A 744 2.47 21.87 -27.46
CA GLU A 744 1.63 22.68 -28.36
C GLU A 744 0.57 21.79 -29.02
N TYR A 745 -0.49 22.39 -29.56
CA TYR A 745 -1.60 21.70 -30.22
C TYR A 745 -1.11 20.79 -31.36
N ILE A 746 -1.45 19.51 -31.29
CA ILE A 746 -0.94 18.48 -32.19
C ILE A 746 -1.78 18.44 -33.46
N GLY A 747 -3.11 18.41 -33.31
CA GLY A 747 -4.08 18.26 -34.37
C GLY A 747 -4.25 16.81 -34.85
N PRO A 748 -5.27 16.55 -35.68
CA PRO A 748 -5.39 15.30 -36.44
C PRO A 748 -4.16 15.07 -37.33
N ILE A 749 -3.90 13.80 -37.66
CA ILE A 749 -2.90 13.41 -38.67
C ILE A 749 -3.16 14.19 -39.97
N SER A 750 -2.13 14.81 -40.54
CA SER A 750 -2.23 15.40 -41.88
C SER A 750 -2.17 14.31 -42.94
N ASN A 751 -3.02 14.44 -43.96
CA ASN A 751 -2.80 13.81 -45.27
C ASN A 751 -1.61 14.48 -46.00
#